data_AF-A0A7X6Y1Y4-F1
#
_entry.id   AF-A0A7X6Y1Y4-F1
#
_cell.length_a   1.000
_cell.length_b   1.000
_cell.length_c   1.000
_cell.angle_alpha   90.00
_cell.angle_beta   90.00
_cell.angle_gamma   90.00
#
_symmetry.space_group_name_H-M   'P 1'
#
loop_
_entity.id
_entity.type
_entity.pdbx_description
1 polymer ?
#
loop_
_entity_poly.entity_id
_entity_poly.type
_entity_poly.pdbx_seq_one_letter_code
_entity_poly.pdbx_strand_id
1 'polypeptide(L)'
;MIKGHADTPVLEKAEPEKAKAAKAEAAKTESWNIGFENAGIYDLIGSYKNYYRDLHNKNVTDYFDSLVELSKIDIEQNRKTNSKIREMSKRINLLDRQIRKRAAVKVLLIVLTVIAALVVAGQISAMFQAQAGPELLQVLIALAGAALGGLFIYLIIKFNPKTKELKAEKSRLEEKARNLTSEAWEQMRPLNELFTSKMSPELFRKTMPYINLDKMFDRKRLDYFVSKFGLSETRGDNRSALFVQSGDINGNPFFICTDLVHELGTKTYTGSITIHWTTTHYSNGKRVTRHHTQVLTASVEKPCPYYKEETYLVYGNEAAPDLIFSRRDSDAEHMNQKQIDRHVNRKIKKLRKRAEKNVVKGGEFTVLGNSEFEVLFGAADRNNEVQFRLLFTPLAQKQLLEIMKEKEIGFGDDFSFIKHRMLNYIYPQHLHNFNLNVAPGYFHGFDFDDVRSRFINYNNDYFRHLYFTFATILAIPLYQQHKPREFIYKDLYDSFASFYEHEYVANNMNAVVKTLAHPMSATPSILKTIVVSSGGKSDTVRVNAFGYRTEEKVDYVKKLGGDGKIHTIPVHWIKYIPVVKATDIVVNALDVAEETSYTEKFRQAVKNIKDRKKIGEKDIYRVGAFLSYIIKD
;
A
#
# COMPACT_ATOMS: atom_id res chain seq x y z
N MET A 1 -8.29 -5.14 -90.17
CA MET A 1 -9.10 -6.03 -89.31
C MET A 1 -8.15 -6.93 -88.52
N ILE A 2 -8.18 -6.76 -87.19
CA ILE A 2 -7.79 -7.68 -86.12
C ILE A 2 -6.34 -8.22 -86.11
N LYS A 3 -5.51 -7.63 -85.22
CA LYS A 3 -4.41 -8.30 -84.52
C LYS A 3 -4.37 -7.80 -83.06
N GLY A 4 -4.19 -8.73 -82.14
CA GLY A 4 -4.37 -8.57 -80.70
C GLY A 4 -3.29 -7.74 -79.99
N HIS A 5 -3.64 -7.32 -78.77
CA HIS A 5 -2.74 -6.85 -77.74
C HIS A 5 -3.11 -7.52 -76.41
N ALA A 6 -2.08 -7.97 -75.71
CA ALA A 6 -2.12 -8.62 -74.42
C ALA A 6 -2.22 -7.56 -73.32
N ASP A 7 -2.98 -7.85 -72.26
CA ASP A 7 -2.87 -7.17 -70.97
C ASP A 7 -2.78 -8.23 -69.86
N THR A 8 -1.61 -8.29 -69.24
CA THR A 8 -1.30 -9.01 -68.00
C THR A 8 -1.71 -8.14 -66.80
N PRO A 9 -2.39 -8.66 -65.76
CA PRO A 9 -2.55 -7.92 -64.51
C PRO A 9 -1.35 -8.12 -63.59
N VAL A 10 -0.90 -7.00 -63.03
CA VAL A 10 0.20 -6.83 -62.07
C VAL A 10 -0.15 -7.47 -60.72
N LEU A 11 0.64 -8.47 -60.31
CA LEU A 11 0.85 -8.89 -58.92
C LEU A 11 1.91 -7.96 -58.31
N GLU A 12 1.66 -7.38 -57.13
CA GLU A 12 2.62 -7.23 -56.01
C GLU A 12 2.18 -6.15 -55.01
N LYS A 13 2.14 -6.51 -53.72
CA LYS A 13 2.60 -5.74 -52.54
C LYS A 13 2.08 -6.24 -51.17
N ALA A 14 1.33 -7.34 -51.10
CA ALA A 14 0.78 -7.85 -49.83
C ALA A 14 1.61 -8.95 -49.13
N GLU A 15 2.61 -9.53 -49.78
CA GLU A 15 3.42 -10.64 -49.23
C GLU A 15 4.50 -10.26 -48.19
N PRO A 16 5.21 -9.10 -48.27
CA PRO A 16 6.34 -8.86 -47.37
C PRO A 16 5.91 -8.57 -45.92
N GLU A 17 4.73 -7.99 -45.67
CA GLU A 17 4.23 -7.76 -44.31
C GLU A 17 3.74 -9.05 -43.63
N LYS A 18 3.05 -9.94 -44.36
CA LYS A 18 2.62 -11.24 -43.83
C LYS A 18 3.82 -12.13 -43.52
N ALA A 19 4.85 -12.12 -44.35
CA ALA A 19 6.09 -12.85 -44.10
C ALA A 19 6.86 -12.31 -42.87
N LYS A 20 6.82 -10.98 -42.65
CA LYS A 20 7.43 -10.34 -41.47
C LYS A 20 6.66 -10.65 -40.18
N ALA A 21 5.33 -10.65 -40.23
CA ALA A 21 4.46 -11.07 -39.14
C ALA A 21 4.65 -12.56 -38.80
N ALA A 22 4.68 -13.43 -39.80
CA ALA A 22 4.92 -14.86 -39.62
C ALA A 22 6.32 -15.17 -39.07
N LYS A 23 7.36 -14.43 -39.48
CA LYS A 23 8.70 -14.53 -38.88
C LYS A 23 8.75 -14.02 -37.44
N ALA A 24 8.03 -12.95 -37.10
CA ALA A 24 7.92 -12.47 -35.72
C ALA A 24 7.15 -13.44 -34.82
N GLU A 25 6.14 -14.12 -35.37
CA GLU A 25 5.35 -15.14 -34.69
C GLU A 25 6.14 -16.45 -34.54
N ALA A 26 6.92 -16.86 -35.54
CA ALA A 26 7.84 -17.98 -35.45
C ALA A 26 8.98 -17.72 -34.45
N ALA A 27 9.58 -16.53 -34.46
CA ALA A 27 10.62 -16.13 -33.50
C ALA A 27 10.07 -16.02 -32.07
N LYS A 28 8.81 -15.58 -31.90
CA LYS A 28 8.09 -15.75 -30.63
C LYS A 28 8.00 -17.24 -30.31
N THR A 29 7.44 -18.07 -31.17
CA THR A 29 7.24 -19.50 -30.90
C THR A 29 8.53 -20.26 -30.54
N GLU A 30 9.68 -19.92 -31.15
CA GLU A 30 11.00 -20.45 -30.80
C GLU A 30 11.52 -19.95 -29.44
N SER A 31 11.42 -18.65 -29.17
CA SER A 31 11.68 -18.07 -27.84
C SER A 31 10.80 -18.70 -26.75
N TRP A 32 9.58 -19.08 -27.11
CA TRP A 32 8.61 -19.71 -26.23
C TRP A 32 8.99 -21.16 -25.91
N ASN A 33 9.40 -21.97 -26.90
CA ASN A 33 9.84 -23.33 -26.65
C ASN A 33 11.12 -23.39 -25.79
N ILE A 34 12.06 -22.48 -26.03
CA ILE A 34 13.30 -22.35 -25.23
C ILE A 34 12.98 -21.88 -23.80
N GLY A 35 11.96 -21.02 -23.64
CA GLY A 35 11.47 -20.57 -22.33
C GLY A 35 10.71 -21.65 -21.57
N PHE A 36 9.90 -22.48 -22.23
CA PHE A 36 9.11 -23.55 -21.61
C PHE A 36 9.93 -24.78 -21.23
N GLU A 37 10.97 -25.12 -21.98
CA GLU A 37 11.87 -26.23 -21.64
C GLU A 37 12.91 -25.84 -20.57
N ASN A 38 13.31 -24.56 -20.47
CA ASN A 38 14.23 -24.08 -19.44
C ASN A 38 13.55 -23.49 -18.19
N ALA A 39 12.30 -23.02 -18.27
CA ALA A 39 11.55 -22.57 -17.09
C ALA A 39 10.94 -23.77 -16.39
N GLY A 40 11.51 -24.15 -15.25
CA GLY A 40 11.03 -25.23 -14.40
C GLY A 40 9.61 -25.00 -13.88
N ILE A 41 8.59 -25.20 -14.73
CA ILE A 41 7.16 -25.25 -14.35
C ILE A 41 6.94 -26.35 -13.30
N TYR A 42 7.87 -27.30 -13.16
CA TYR A 42 7.85 -28.39 -12.20
C TYR A 42 8.44 -28.05 -10.82
N ASP A 43 9.16 -26.92 -10.66
CA ASP A 43 9.74 -26.47 -9.37
C ASP A 43 9.78 -24.93 -9.29
N LEU A 44 8.72 -24.32 -8.77
CA LEU A 44 8.59 -22.86 -8.69
C LEU A 44 9.54 -22.24 -7.65
N ILE A 45 9.68 -22.86 -6.47
CA ILE A 45 10.55 -22.31 -5.42
C ILE A 45 12.01 -22.42 -5.85
N GLY A 46 12.43 -23.58 -6.37
CA GLY A 46 13.78 -23.78 -6.88
C GLY A 46 14.08 -22.91 -8.08
N SER A 47 13.15 -22.74 -9.02
CA SER A 47 13.34 -21.83 -10.17
C SER A 47 13.52 -20.38 -9.72
N TYR A 48 12.78 -19.92 -8.72
CA TYR A 48 13.00 -18.60 -8.15
C TYR A 48 14.38 -18.49 -7.51
N LYS A 49 14.70 -19.42 -6.60
CA LYS A 49 15.92 -19.43 -5.80
C LYS A 49 17.19 -19.49 -6.66
N ASN A 50 17.19 -20.36 -7.65
CA ASN A 50 18.39 -20.75 -8.38
C ASN A 50 18.58 -19.99 -9.70
N TYR A 51 17.53 -19.32 -10.19
CA TYR A 51 17.57 -18.65 -11.49
C TYR A 51 16.93 -17.26 -11.48
N TYR A 52 15.61 -17.17 -11.24
CA TYR A 52 14.90 -15.91 -11.47
C TYR A 52 15.31 -14.78 -10.52
N ARG A 53 15.64 -15.08 -9.26
CA ARG A 53 16.12 -14.06 -8.31
C ARG A 53 17.37 -13.37 -8.82
N ASP A 54 18.36 -14.15 -9.24
CA ASP A 54 19.67 -13.64 -9.65
C ASP A 54 19.59 -13.01 -11.04
N LEU A 55 18.79 -13.59 -11.95
CA LEU A 55 18.48 -13.01 -13.26
C LEU A 55 17.77 -11.65 -13.11
N HIS A 56 16.77 -11.55 -12.24
CA HIS A 56 16.06 -10.30 -12.01
C HIS A 56 17.00 -9.24 -11.45
N ASN A 57 17.78 -9.58 -10.42
CA ASN A 57 18.74 -8.65 -9.83
C ASN A 57 19.76 -8.13 -10.85
N LYS A 58 20.24 -9.02 -11.75
CA LYS A 58 21.09 -8.62 -12.86
C LYS A 58 20.36 -7.66 -13.81
N ASN A 59 19.16 -8.01 -14.26
CA ASN A 59 18.35 -7.17 -15.14
C ASN A 59 18.09 -5.77 -14.56
N VAL A 60 17.81 -5.68 -13.26
CA VAL A 60 17.58 -4.43 -12.52
C VAL A 60 18.87 -3.61 -12.42
N THR A 61 19.99 -4.26 -12.09
CA THR A 61 21.30 -3.61 -11.98
C THR A 61 21.74 -3.05 -13.33
N ASP A 62 21.71 -3.86 -14.38
CA ASP A 62 22.07 -3.45 -15.74
C ASP A 62 21.19 -2.30 -16.24
N TYR A 63 19.89 -2.33 -15.91
CA TYR A 63 18.97 -1.25 -16.26
C TYR A 63 19.30 0.04 -15.51
N PHE A 64 19.55 -0.03 -14.20
CA PHE A 64 19.93 1.15 -13.43
C PHE A 64 21.25 1.74 -13.94
N ASP A 65 22.25 0.90 -14.21
CA ASP A 65 23.54 1.34 -14.74
C ASP A 65 23.36 2.02 -16.11
N SER A 66 22.45 1.54 -16.97
CA SER A 66 22.09 2.23 -18.21
C SER A 66 21.46 3.62 -17.99
N LEU A 67 20.65 3.81 -16.93
CA LEU A 67 20.13 5.13 -16.56
C LEU A 67 21.24 6.07 -16.10
N VAL A 68 22.22 5.53 -15.36
CA VAL A 68 23.39 6.29 -14.91
C VAL A 68 24.21 6.76 -16.10
N GLU A 69 24.48 5.88 -17.07
CA GLU A 69 25.15 6.24 -18.33
C GLU A 69 24.39 7.33 -19.10
N LEU A 70 23.07 7.21 -19.22
CA LEU A 70 22.21 8.20 -19.89
C LEU A 70 22.20 9.55 -19.16
N SER A 71 22.21 9.53 -17.83
CA SER A 71 22.15 10.74 -17.01
C SER A 71 23.45 11.56 -16.98
N LYS A 72 24.59 10.91 -17.28
CA LYS A 72 25.94 11.52 -17.27
C LYS A 72 26.29 12.25 -15.97
N ILE A 73 25.79 11.77 -14.83
CA ILE A 73 26.13 12.32 -13.51
C ILE A 73 27.57 11.98 -13.10
N ASP A 74 28.22 12.87 -12.35
CA ASP A 74 29.50 12.58 -11.70
C ASP A 74 29.26 11.93 -10.33
N ILE A 75 29.37 10.59 -10.31
CA ILE A 75 29.14 9.76 -9.12
C ILE A 75 30.16 10.10 -8.01
N GLU A 76 31.43 10.30 -8.37
CA GLU A 76 32.49 10.55 -7.39
C GLU A 76 32.38 11.95 -6.80
N GLN A 77 31.98 12.94 -7.59
CA GLN A 77 31.64 14.26 -7.07
C GLN A 77 30.45 14.18 -6.11
N ASN A 78 29.39 13.46 -6.47
CA ASN A 78 28.23 13.28 -5.60
C ASN A 78 28.60 12.62 -4.27
N ARG A 79 29.40 11.53 -4.30
CA ARG A 79 29.91 10.87 -3.09
C ARG A 79 30.73 11.81 -2.21
N LYS A 80 31.57 12.66 -2.80
CA LYS A 80 32.35 13.69 -2.06
C LYS A 80 31.44 14.72 -1.40
N THR A 81 30.45 15.26 -2.13
CA THR A 81 29.48 16.22 -1.58
C THR A 81 28.67 15.58 -0.44
N ASN A 82 28.20 14.34 -0.61
CA ASN A 82 27.49 13.61 0.44
C ASN A 82 28.35 13.28 1.66
N SER A 83 29.63 12.99 1.47
CA SER A 83 30.58 12.82 2.59
C SER A 83 30.70 14.11 3.42
N LYS A 84 30.82 15.27 2.78
CA LYS A 84 30.82 16.58 3.47
C LYS A 84 29.52 16.84 4.21
N ILE A 85 28.36 16.52 3.61
CA ILE A 85 27.06 16.63 4.27
C ILE A 85 27.03 15.76 5.53
N ARG A 86 27.46 14.49 5.44
CA ARG A 86 27.52 13.58 6.59
C ARG A 86 28.43 14.10 7.71
N GLU A 87 29.58 14.67 7.36
CA GLU A 87 30.49 15.28 8.33
C GLU A 87 29.86 16.49 9.02
N MET A 88 29.23 17.39 8.25
CA MET A 88 28.53 18.56 8.81
C MET A 88 27.38 18.15 9.73
N SER A 89 26.57 17.17 9.32
CA SER A 89 25.48 16.63 10.14
C SER A 89 25.98 16.04 11.46
N LYS A 90 27.13 15.34 11.46
CA LYS A 90 27.78 14.87 12.70
C LYS A 90 28.17 16.04 13.61
N ARG A 91 28.80 17.10 13.07
CA ARG A 91 29.17 18.30 13.84
C ARG A 91 27.96 19.04 14.40
N ILE A 92 26.90 19.19 13.61
CA ILE A 92 25.62 19.79 14.04
C ILE A 92 25.03 18.99 15.21
N ASN A 93 24.98 17.65 15.12
CA ASN A 93 24.47 16.79 16.19
C ASN A 93 25.30 16.91 17.49
N LEU A 94 26.62 17.04 17.37
CA LEU A 94 27.49 17.28 18.53
C LEU A 94 27.21 18.64 19.19
N LEU A 95 27.10 19.71 18.40
CA LEU A 95 26.73 21.03 18.90
C LEU A 95 25.35 21.02 19.55
N ASP A 96 24.37 20.31 18.97
CA ASP A 96 23.04 20.17 19.55
C ASP A 96 23.03 19.46 20.90
N ARG A 97 23.87 18.43 21.05
CA ARG A 97 24.04 17.77 22.35
C ARG A 97 24.66 18.71 23.37
N GLN A 98 25.66 19.51 22.97
CA GLN A 98 26.29 20.49 23.86
C GLN A 98 25.32 21.61 24.26
N ILE A 99 24.54 22.14 23.32
CA ILE A 99 23.52 23.16 23.56
C ILE A 99 22.45 22.62 24.51
N ARG A 100 21.95 21.40 24.29
CA ARG A 100 20.96 20.76 25.18
C ARG A 100 21.48 20.57 26.60
N LYS A 101 22.72 20.09 26.76
CA LYS A 101 23.36 19.96 28.08
C LYS A 101 23.45 21.31 28.80
N ARG A 102 23.88 22.36 28.09
CA ARG A 102 23.98 23.71 28.66
C ARG A 102 22.61 24.31 28.99
N ALA A 103 21.60 24.05 28.16
CA ALA A 103 20.23 24.46 28.45
C ALA A 103 19.68 23.77 29.71
N ALA A 104 19.93 22.47 29.89
CA ALA A 104 19.56 21.74 31.09
C ALA A 104 20.25 22.31 32.35
N VAL A 105 21.55 22.61 32.28
CA VAL A 105 22.29 23.26 33.38
C VAL A 105 21.70 24.64 33.68
N LYS A 106 21.34 25.43 32.65
CA LYS A 106 20.69 26.73 32.85
C LYS A 106 19.34 26.60 33.56
N VAL A 107 18.52 25.63 33.18
CA VAL A 107 17.23 25.35 33.84
C VAL A 107 17.45 24.94 35.29
N LEU A 108 18.43 24.06 35.55
CA LEU A 108 18.79 23.66 36.92
C LEU A 108 19.23 24.87 37.75
N LEU A 109 20.09 25.75 37.23
CA LEU A 109 20.52 26.96 37.93
C LEU A 109 19.33 27.90 38.23
N ILE A 110 18.36 28.04 37.32
CA ILE A 110 17.15 28.82 37.56
C ILE A 110 16.33 28.20 38.71
N VAL A 111 16.12 26.89 38.70
CA VAL A 111 15.40 26.17 39.77
C VAL A 111 16.12 26.35 41.12
N LEU A 112 17.44 26.20 41.16
CA LEU A 112 18.24 26.42 42.37
C LEU A 112 18.17 27.86 42.87
N THR A 113 18.11 28.84 41.96
CA THR A 113 17.93 30.26 42.32
C THR A 113 16.55 30.50 42.96
N VAL A 114 15.49 29.88 42.42
CA VAL A 114 14.14 29.97 43.00
C VAL A 114 14.08 29.31 44.37
N ILE A 115 14.69 28.13 44.53
CA ILE A 115 14.76 27.44 45.84
C ILE A 115 15.51 28.31 46.85
N ALA A 116 16.67 28.88 46.48
CA ALA A 116 17.43 29.77 47.36
C ALA A 116 16.58 30.99 47.80
N ALA A 117 15.82 31.60 46.88
CA ALA A 117 14.93 32.70 47.19
C ALA A 117 13.78 32.30 48.15
N LEU A 118 13.20 31.12 47.96
CA LEU A 118 12.16 30.58 48.85
C LEU A 118 12.70 30.29 50.26
N VAL A 119 13.92 29.75 50.37
CA VAL A 119 14.59 29.52 51.66
C VAL A 119 14.82 30.83 52.40
N VAL A 120 15.34 31.86 51.70
CA VAL A 120 15.54 33.20 52.28
C VAL A 120 14.21 33.79 52.74
N ALA A 121 13.15 33.74 51.92
CA ALA A 121 11.83 34.25 52.28
C ALA A 121 11.23 33.51 53.49
N GLY A 122 11.38 32.18 53.56
CA GLY A 122 10.94 31.35 54.67
C GLY A 122 11.63 31.73 55.98
N GLN A 123 12.96 31.92 55.98
CA GLN A 123 13.70 32.34 57.17
C GLN A 123 13.33 33.75 57.63
N ILE A 124 13.17 34.69 56.69
CA ILE A 124 12.69 36.05 57.01
C ILE A 124 11.32 35.99 57.68
N SER A 125 10.39 35.18 57.15
CA SER A 125 9.06 35.02 57.73
C SER A 125 9.09 34.41 59.14
N ALA A 126 9.99 33.47 59.40
CA ALA A 126 10.18 32.85 60.72
C ALA A 126 10.74 33.85 61.75
N MET A 127 11.66 34.73 61.35
CA MET A 127 12.20 35.80 62.20
C MET A 127 11.11 36.80 62.63
N PHE A 128 10.14 37.10 61.75
CA PHE A 128 9.02 37.98 62.09
C PHE A 128 7.98 37.33 63.02
N GLN A 129 7.92 36.00 63.10
CA GLN A 129 6.98 35.27 63.97
C GLN A 129 7.58 34.85 65.32
N ALA A 130 8.91 34.93 65.50
CA ALA A 130 9.57 34.53 66.73
C ALA A 130 9.43 35.60 67.83
N GLN A 131 8.83 35.24 68.97
CA GLN A 131 8.64 36.13 70.13
C GLN A 131 9.96 36.54 70.84
N ALA A 132 11.07 35.84 70.60
CA ALA A 132 12.35 36.04 71.29
C ALA A 132 13.43 36.77 70.47
N GLY A 133 13.07 37.35 69.32
CA GLY A 133 14.03 37.94 68.37
C GLY A 133 14.71 36.89 67.45
N PRO A 134 15.44 37.31 66.41
CA PRO A 134 16.01 36.40 65.43
C PRO A 134 17.18 35.59 66.01
N GLU A 135 17.06 34.26 65.95
CA GLU A 135 18.15 33.36 66.32
C GLU A 135 19.33 33.52 65.34
N LEU A 136 20.56 33.53 65.87
CA LEU A 136 21.80 33.71 65.09
C LEU A 136 21.90 32.71 63.93
N LEU A 137 21.40 31.48 64.10
CA LEU A 137 21.35 30.44 63.07
C LEU A 137 20.47 30.83 61.87
N GLN A 138 19.31 31.46 62.10
CA GLN A 138 18.37 31.85 61.04
C GLN A 138 18.97 32.96 60.16
N VAL A 139 19.69 33.91 60.78
CA VAL A 139 20.38 35.00 60.08
C VAL A 139 21.50 34.45 59.19
N LEU A 140 22.26 33.48 59.69
CA LEU A 140 23.32 32.81 58.92
C LEU A 140 22.77 32.05 57.71
N ILE A 141 21.64 31.34 57.86
CA ILE A 141 21.00 30.60 56.75
C ILE A 141 20.49 31.56 55.67
N ALA A 142 19.88 32.69 56.06
CA ALA A 142 19.40 33.70 55.11
C ALA A 142 20.54 34.35 54.32
N LEU A 143 21.65 34.71 54.99
CA LEU A 143 22.85 35.25 54.34
C LEU A 143 23.49 34.24 53.38
N ALA A 144 23.61 32.97 53.80
CA ALA A 144 24.13 31.90 52.96
C ALA A 144 23.23 31.66 51.72
N GLY A 145 21.91 31.67 51.88
CA GLY A 145 20.95 31.56 50.79
C GLY A 145 21.06 32.70 49.78
N ALA A 146 21.22 33.95 50.26
CA ALA A 146 21.41 35.12 49.40
C ALA A 146 22.74 35.05 48.63
N ALA A 147 23.84 34.63 49.28
CA ALA A 147 25.14 34.46 48.64
C ALA A 147 25.11 33.38 47.55
N LEU A 148 24.47 32.23 47.82
CA LEU A 148 24.28 31.15 46.85
C LEU A 148 23.39 31.59 45.67
N GLY A 149 22.30 32.32 45.94
CA GLY A 149 21.44 32.88 44.90
C GLY A 149 22.19 33.85 43.98
N GLY A 150 23.00 34.76 44.55
CA GLY A 150 23.86 35.66 43.77
C GLY A 150 24.89 34.92 42.91
N LEU A 151 25.49 33.86 43.45
CA LEU A 151 26.41 32.99 42.71
C LEU A 151 25.72 32.30 41.51
N PHE A 152 24.51 31.77 41.69
CA PHE A 152 23.76 31.15 40.59
C PHE A 152 23.40 32.14 39.48
N ILE A 153 22.99 33.36 39.85
CA ILE A 153 22.72 34.44 38.88
C ILE A 153 23.98 34.81 38.10
N TYR A 154 25.13 34.95 38.77
CA TYR A 154 26.41 35.19 38.12
C TYR A 154 26.78 34.07 37.11
N LEU A 155 26.60 32.80 37.51
CA LEU A 155 26.82 31.66 36.62
C LEU A 155 25.88 31.70 35.40
N ILE A 156 24.59 32.02 35.57
CA ILE A 156 23.65 32.16 34.45
C ILE A 156 24.11 33.22 33.45
N ILE A 157 24.57 34.39 33.93
CA ILE A 157 25.08 35.48 33.08
C ILE A 157 26.31 35.03 32.30
N LYS A 158 27.25 34.34 32.94
CA LYS A 158 28.49 33.83 32.30
C LYS A 158 28.24 32.71 31.30
N PHE A 159 27.23 31.86 31.51
CA PHE A 159 26.89 30.76 30.60
C PHE A 159 26.14 31.19 29.33
N ASN A 160 25.45 32.33 29.36
CA ASN A 160 24.64 32.84 28.26
C ASN A 160 25.42 33.16 26.96
N PRO A 161 26.55 33.90 26.98
CA PRO A 161 27.30 34.25 25.77
C PRO A 161 27.85 33.01 25.04
N LYS A 162 28.42 32.06 25.79
CA LYS A 162 28.97 30.84 25.18
C LYS A 162 27.89 29.94 24.56
N THR A 163 26.69 29.95 25.15
CA THR A 163 25.54 29.24 24.56
C THR A 163 25.04 29.93 23.29
N LYS A 164 25.13 31.27 23.22
CA LYS A 164 24.81 32.05 22.01
C LYS A 164 25.82 31.77 20.89
N GLU A 165 27.11 31.69 21.19
CA GLU A 165 28.15 31.30 20.22
C GLU A 165 27.90 29.92 19.61
N LEU A 166 27.64 28.90 20.43
CA LEU A 166 27.36 27.54 19.96
C LEU A 166 26.12 27.48 19.07
N LYS A 167 25.07 28.25 19.40
CA LYS A 167 23.87 28.37 18.57
C LYS A 167 24.17 29.05 17.22
N ALA A 168 25.00 30.10 17.22
CA ALA A 168 25.40 30.78 16.00
C ALA A 168 26.26 29.88 15.11
N GLU A 169 27.21 29.13 15.68
CA GLU A 169 28.02 28.14 14.96
C GLU A 169 27.15 27.04 14.36
N LYS A 170 26.21 26.50 15.15
CA LYS A 170 25.24 25.52 14.67
C LYS A 170 24.47 26.06 13.46
N SER A 171 23.91 27.27 13.57
CA SER A 171 23.14 27.90 12.47
C SER A 171 23.98 28.05 11.20
N ARG A 172 25.26 28.43 11.31
CA ARG A 172 26.17 28.53 10.17
C ARG A 172 26.44 27.18 9.52
N LEU A 173 26.61 26.13 10.32
CA LEU A 173 26.82 24.77 9.81
C LEU A 173 25.54 24.23 9.16
N GLU A 174 24.36 24.52 9.71
CA GLU A 174 23.08 24.15 9.11
C GLU A 174 22.87 24.84 7.75
N GLU A 175 23.24 26.11 7.63
CA GLU A 175 23.19 26.83 6.36
C GLU A 175 24.13 26.22 5.31
N LYS A 176 25.38 25.92 5.69
CA LYS A 176 26.33 25.23 4.80
C LYS A 176 25.83 23.85 4.40
N ALA A 177 25.27 23.09 5.34
CA ALA A 177 24.69 21.78 5.06
C ALA A 177 23.53 21.88 4.08
N ARG A 178 22.61 22.85 4.25
CA ARG A 178 21.51 23.11 3.31
C ARG A 178 22.04 23.43 1.89
N ASN A 179 23.05 24.27 1.78
CA ASN A 179 23.64 24.61 0.48
C ASN A 179 24.27 23.38 -0.20
N LEU A 180 25.02 22.57 0.55
CA LEU A 180 25.58 21.31 0.03
C LEU A 180 24.49 20.31 -0.35
N THR A 181 23.40 20.23 0.41
CA THR A 181 22.26 19.38 0.07
C THR A 181 21.60 19.85 -1.23
N SER A 182 21.43 21.16 -1.43
CA SER A 182 20.93 21.70 -2.69
C SER A 182 21.87 21.39 -3.86
N GLU A 183 23.18 21.49 -3.66
CA GLU A 183 24.18 21.09 -4.65
C GLU A 183 24.08 19.59 -4.99
N ALA A 184 23.93 18.73 -3.99
CA ALA A 184 23.76 17.30 -4.19
C ALA A 184 22.47 16.94 -4.95
N TRP A 185 21.38 17.69 -4.72
CA TRP A 185 20.15 17.56 -5.50
C TRP A 185 20.34 17.95 -6.96
N GLU A 186 21.07 19.04 -7.23
CA GLU A 186 21.38 19.48 -8.59
C GLU A 186 22.27 18.47 -9.32
N GLN A 187 23.26 17.88 -8.63
CA GLN A 187 24.10 16.82 -9.17
C GLN A 187 23.28 15.58 -9.58
N MET A 188 22.27 15.21 -8.79
CA MET A 188 21.42 14.04 -9.04
C MET A 188 20.22 14.32 -9.94
N ARG A 189 19.88 15.58 -10.22
CA ARG A 189 18.70 15.97 -11.02
C ARG A 189 18.62 15.23 -12.36
N PRO A 190 19.70 15.11 -13.17
CA PRO A 190 19.62 14.43 -14.46
C PRO A 190 19.18 12.97 -14.33
N LEU A 191 19.66 12.24 -13.32
CA LEU A 191 19.25 10.86 -13.06
C LEU A 191 17.81 10.79 -12.53
N ASN A 192 17.45 11.68 -11.60
CA ASN A 192 16.11 11.73 -11.02
C ASN A 192 15.02 11.94 -12.10
N GLU A 193 15.30 12.75 -13.12
CA GLU A 193 14.36 13.02 -14.23
C GLU A 193 14.14 11.81 -15.17
N LEU A 194 15.00 10.80 -15.13
CA LEU A 194 14.88 9.61 -15.97
C LEU A 194 13.92 8.57 -15.39
N PHE A 195 13.64 8.59 -14.08
CA PHE A 195 12.75 7.60 -13.46
C PHE A 195 11.32 7.71 -14.00
N THR A 196 10.72 6.55 -14.34
CA THR A 196 9.34 6.47 -14.82
C THR A 196 8.56 5.38 -14.10
N SER A 197 7.23 5.49 -14.10
CA SER A 197 6.33 4.51 -13.48
C SER A 197 6.26 3.17 -14.23
N LYS A 198 6.91 3.05 -15.40
CA LYS A 198 6.88 1.83 -16.23
C LYS A 198 8.05 0.89 -15.97
N MET A 199 9.07 1.34 -15.24
CA MET A 199 10.32 0.61 -15.07
C MET A 199 10.11 -0.75 -14.41
N SER A 200 9.33 -0.82 -13.33
CA SER A 200 9.11 -2.08 -12.61
C SER A 200 8.35 -3.13 -13.44
N PRO A 201 7.22 -2.80 -14.11
CA PRO A 201 6.60 -3.71 -15.09
C PRO A 201 7.52 -4.14 -16.24
N GLU A 202 8.36 -3.24 -16.77
CA GLU A 202 9.31 -3.54 -17.84
C GLU A 202 10.39 -4.53 -17.38
N LEU A 203 10.95 -4.32 -16.18
CA LEU A 203 11.93 -5.21 -15.56
C LEU A 203 11.34 -6.59 -15.24
N PHE A 204 10.09 -6.62 -14.78
CA PHE A 204 9.35 -7.87 -14.57
C PHE A 204 9.22 -8.64 -15.89
N ARG A 205 8.71 -8.00 -16.95
CA ARG A 205 8.58 -8.60 -18.30
C ARG A 205 9.90 -9.06 -18.88
N LYS A 206 10.99 -8.30 -18.67
CA LYS A 206 12.34 -8.69 -19.13
C LYS A 206 12.81 -9.99 -18.47
N THR A 207 12.40 -10.23 -17.23
CA THR A 207 12.81 -11.41 -16.45
C THR A 207 11.89 -12.61 -16.71
N MET A 208 10.59 -12.35 -16.84
CA MET A 208 9.56 -13.39 -17.00
C MET A 208 8.66 -13.08 -18.21
N PRO A 209 9.18 -13.23 -19.44
CA PRO A 209 8.51 -12.74 -20.66
C PRO A 209 7.22 -13.48 -21.02
N TYR A 210 6.99 -14.67 -20.46
CA TYR A 210 5.78 -15.45 -20.71
C TYR A 210 4.55 -14.90 -19.94
N ILE A 211 4.78 -14.08 -18.90
CA ILE A 211 3.72 -13.30 -18.25
C ILE A 211 3.75 -11.92 -18.89
N ASN A 212 2.80 -11.68 -19.78
CA ASN A 212 2.66 -10.40 -20.44
C ASN A 212 1.93 -9.41 -19.51
N LEU A 213 2.46 -8.20 -19.38
CA LEU A 213 1.81 -7.08 -18.68
C LEU A 213 1.36 -6.06 -19.71
N ASP A 214 0.05 -5.78 -19.74
CA ASP A 214 -0.54 -4.82 -20.66
C ASP A 214 -0.08 -3.39 -20.33
N LYS A 215 -0.12 -2.51 -21.33
CA LYS A 215 0.17 -1.08 -21.11
C LYS A 215 -0.88 -0.39 -20.22
N MET A 216 -2.11 -0.87 -20.28
CA MET A 216 -3.25 -0.46 -19.46
C MET A 216 -4.34 -1.54 -19.55
N PHE A 217 -5.23 -1.57 -18.58
CA PHE A 217 -6.43 -2.39 -18.62
C PHE A 217 -7.52 -1.72 -19.46
N ASP A 218 -7.49 -1.98 -20.76
CA ASP A 218 -8.41 -1.39 -21.73
C ASP A 218 -9.83 -2.00 -21.68
N ARG A 219 -10.76 -1.34 -22.36
CA ARG A 219 -12.16 -1.81 -22.42
C ARG A 219 -12.31 -3.15 -23.16
N LYS A 220 -11.42 -3.44 -24.12
CA LYS A 220 -11.41 -4.71 -24.87
C LYS A 220 -11.09 -5.90 -23.96
N ARG A 221 -10.05 -5.77 -23.14
CA ARG A 221 -9.65 -6.77 -22.14
C ARG A 221 -10.74 -6.94 -21.08
N LEU A 222 -11.39 -5.86 -20.65
CA LEU A 222 -12.50 -5.95 -19.71
C LEU A 222 -13.70 -6.72 -20.31
N ASP A 223 -14.10 -6.39 -21.54
CA ASP A 223 -15.16 -7.11 -22.28
C ASP A 223 -14.81 -8.59 -22.46
N TYR A 224 -13.54 -8.91 -22.70
CA TYR A 224 -13.07 -10.29 -22.76
C TYR A 224 -13.29 -11.03 -21.43
N PHE A 225 -12.96 -10.40 -20.30
CA PHE A 225 -13.24 -10.97 -18.97
C PHE A 225 -14.73 -11.17 -18.70
N VAL A 226 -15.54 -10.18 -19.03
CA VAL A 226 -16.98 -10.19 -18.79
C VAL A 226 -17.65 -11.23 -19.67
N SER A 227 -17.53 -11.06 -20.99
CA SER A 227 -18.30 -11.81 -21.97
C SER A 227 -17.87 -13.27 -22.03
N LYS A 228 -16.58 -13.57 -21.84
CA LYS A 228 -16.07 -14.93 -21.94
C LYS A 228 -15.96 -15.65 -20.60
N PHE A 229 -15.39 -15.00 -19.58
CA PHE A 229 -15.08 -15.65 -18.30
C PHE A 229 -16.14 -15.39 -17.22
N GLY A 230 -17.12 -14.52 -17.49
CA GLY A 230 -18.23 -14.22 -16.57
C GLY A 230 -17.86 -13.25 -15.46
N LEU A 231 -16.92 -12.33 -15.69
CA LEU A 231 -16.63 -11.25 -14.73
C LEU A 231 -17.86 -10.32 -14.65
N SER A 232 -18.22 -9.87 -13.44
CA SER A 232 -19.32 -8.93 -13.27
C SER A 232 -19.00 -7.57 -13.91
N GLU A 233 -19.90 -7.05 -14.75
CA GLU A 233 -19.76 -5.73 -15.38
C GLU A 233 -19.81 -4.57 -14.38
N THR A 234 -20.57 -4.75 -13.30
CA THR A 234 -20.73 -3.74 -12.26
C THR A 234 -20.12 -4.23 -10.95
N ARG A 235 -19.43 -3.32 -10.25
CA ARG A 235 -18.98 -3.53 -8.86
C ARG A 235 -19.78 -2.61 -7.95
N GLY A 236 -20.03 -3.06 -6.73
CA GLY A 236 -20.77 -2.27 -5.74
C GLY A 236 -20.09 -0.93 -5.41
N ASP A 237 -20.89 0.02 -4.95
CA ASP A 237 -20.46 1.39 -4.56
C ASP A 237 -19.62 1.42 -3.27
N ASN A 238 -19.26 0.26 -2.74
CA ASN A 238 -18.47 0.10 -1.54
C ASN A 238 -16.98 -0.14 -1.84
N ARG A 239 -16.55 -0.07 -3.09
CA ARG A 239 -15.14 -0.27 -3.45
C ARG A 239 -14.71 0.53 -4.66
N SER A 240 -13.44 0.95 -4.66
CA SER A 240 -12.85 1.72 -5.75
C SER A 240 -11.39 1.31 -5.98
N ALA A 241 -10.98 1.17 -7.25
CA ALA A 241 -9.63 0.74 -7.60
C ALA A 241 -8.57 1.82 -7.32
N LEU A 242 -7.61 1.53 -6.44
CA LEU A 242 -6.44 2.36 -6.13
C LEU A 242 -5.24 2.05 -7.04
N PHE A 243 -5.16 0.83 -7.55
CA PHE A 243 -4.15 0.34 -8.49
C PHE A 243 -4.75 -0.77 -9.35
N VAL A 244 -4.37 -0.83 -10.62
CA VAL A 244 -4.71 -1.96 -11.49
C VAL A 244 -3.60 -2.22 -12.52
N GLN A 245 -3.36 -3.49 -12.82
CA GLN A 245 -2.45 -3.94 -13.86
C GLN A 245 -3.01 -5.21 -14.50
N SER A 246 -3.40 -5.15 -15.77
CA SER A 246 -3.83 -6.32 -16.54
C SER A 246 -2.69 -6.96 -17.32
N GLY A 247 -2.96 -8.16 -17.82
CA GLY A 247 -2.02 -8.91 -18.63
C GLY A 247 -2.59 -10.23 -19.10
N ASP A 248 -1.72 -11.09 -19.62
CA ASP A 248 -2.08 -12.46 -19.95
C ASP A 248 -0.93 -13.45 -19.75
N ILE A 249 -1.31 -14.71 -19.49
CA ILE A 249 -0.41 -15.87 -19.42
C ILE A 249 -0.90 -16.85 -20.48
N ASN A 250 -0.12 -17.03 -21.54
CA ASN A 250 -0.49 -17.87 -22.69
C ASN A 250 -1.85 -17.47 -23.30
N GLY A 251 -2.16 -16.17 -23.35
CA GLY A 251 -3.43 -15.63 -23.82
C GLY A 251 -4.57 -15.65 -22.80
N ASN A 252 -4.44 -16.37 -21.68
CA ASN A 252 -5.42 -16.35 -20.58
C ASN A 252 -5.28 -15.03 -19.81
N PRO A 253 -6.35 -14.24 -19.69
CA PRO A 253 -6.23 -12.90 -19.15
C PRO A 253 -6.11 -12.94 -17.62
N PHE A 254 -5.32 -12.02 -17.07
CA PHE A 254 -5.33 -11.70 -15.64
C PHE A 254 -5.40 -10.19 -15.40
N PHE A 255 -5.76 -9.81 -14.19
CA PHE A 255 -5.43 -8.50 -13.65
C PHE A 255 -5.16 -8.56 -12.15
N ILE A 256 -4.23 -7.74 -11.69
CA ILE A 256 -3.98 -7.48 -10.28
C ILE A 256 -4.59 -6.12 -9.96
N CYS A 257 -5.32 -6.04 -8.85
CA CYS A 257 -5.98 -4.81 -8.43
C CYS A 257 -5.84 -4.63 -6.92
N THR A 258 -5.66 -3.37 -6.49
CA THR A 258 -5.79 -2.97 -5.09
C THR A 258 -7.02 -2.08 -5.00
N ASP A 259 -8.01 -2.50 -4.24
CA ASP A 259 -9.21 -1.70 -3.98
C ASP A 259 -9.13 -1.03 -2.62
N LEU A 260 -9.66 0.20 -2.51
CA LEU A 260 -10.18 0.71 -1.25
C LEU A 260 -11.57 0.13 -1.04
N VAL A 261 -11.76 -0.68 -0.01
CA VAL A 261 -13.03 -1.32 0.35
C VAL A 261 -13.62 -0.66 1.58
N HIS A 262 -14.89 -0.30 1.49
CA HIS A 262 -15.72 0.25 2.56
C HIS A 262 -16.70 -0.80 3.09
N GLU A 263 -16.76 -0.92 4.42
CA GLU A 263 -17.72 -1.76 5.13
C GLU A 263 -18.32 -0.99 6.32
N LEU A 264 -19.65 -1.03 6.47
CA LEU A 264 -20.31 -0.42 7.62
C LEU A 264 -20.29 -1.41 8.78
N GLY A 265 -19.46 -1.15 9.78
CA GLY A 265 -19.36 -1.95 11.00
C GLY A 265 -20.00 -1.25 12.20
N THR A 266 -19.73 -1.77 13.39
CA THR A 266 -20.23 -1.24 14.66
C THR A 266 -19.05 -0.81 15.53
N LYS A 267 -19.09 0.41 16.06
CA LYS A 267 -18.11 0.94 17.02
C LYS A 267 -18.76 1.12 18.39
N THR A 268 -18.09 0.61 19.42
CA THR A 268 -18.47 0.81 20.81
C THR A 268 -17.87 2.11 21.34
N TYR A 269 -18.73 3.02 21.79
CA TYR A 269 -18.35 4.27 22.46
C TYR A 269 -18.55 4.10 23.96
N THR A 270 -17.67 4.69 24.77
CA THR A 270 -17.74 4.61 26.22
C THR A 270 -17.81 6.01 26.83
N GLY A 271 -18.53 6.12 27.95
CA GLY A 271 -18.61 7.33 28.75
C GLY A 271 -18.54 6.97 30.23
N SER A 272 -18.05 7.89 31.06
CA SER A 272 -17.97 7.68 32.49
C SER A 272 -18.26 8.93 33.29
N ILE A 273 -18.75 8.72 34.51
CA ILE A 273 -18.91 9.77 35.53
C ILE A 273 -18.31 9.27 36.84
N THR A 274 -17.79 10.20 37.64
CA THR A 274 -17.34 9.90 39.00
C THR A 274 -18.42 10.34 39.98
N ILE A 275 -18.85 9.43 40.84
CA ILE A 275 -19.82 9.69 41.90
C ILE A 275 -19.13 9.65 43.26
N HIS A 276 -19.61 10.47 44.18
CA HIS A 276 -19.08 10.57 45.54
C HIS A 276 -20.23 10.49 46.53
N TRP A 277 -20.09 9.68 47.58
CA TRP A 277 -21.08 9.59 48.66
C TRP A 277 -20.43 9.29 50.00
N THR A 278 -21.15 9.55 51.09
CA THR A 278 -20.69 9.28 52.45
C THR A 278 -21.59 8.27 53.14
N THR A 279 -21.01 7.29 53.83
CA THR A 279 -21.75 6.41 54.73
C THR A 279 -21.35 6.66 56.18
N THR A 280 -22.33 6.64 57.08
CA THR A 280 -22.11 6.79 58.51
C THR A 280 -22.26 5.44 59.19
N HIS A 281 -21.28 5.05 60.01
CA HIS A 281 -21.34 3.82 60.80
C HIS A 281 -20.87 4.09 62.24
N TYR A 282 -21.30 3.24 63.16
CA TYR A 282 -20.84 3.28 64.55
C TYR A 282 -19.67 2.32 64.72
N SER A 283 -18.53 2.84 65.19
CA SER A 283 -17.36 2.05 65.57
C SER A 283 -17.03 2.40 67.02
N ASN A 284 -17.05 1.41 67.91
CA ASN A 284 -16.81 1.59 69.35
C ASN A 284 -17.69 2.69 70.00
N GLY A 285 -18.98 2.73 69.67
CA GLY A 285 -19.93 3.71 70.21
C GLY A 285 -19.78 5.14 69.68
N LYS A 286 -18.80 5.41 68.80
CA LYS A 286 -18.61 6.71 68.15
C LYS A 286 -19.07 6.68 66.69
N ARG A 287 -19.72 7.75 66.26
CA ARG A 287 -20.20 7.94 64.89
C ARG A 287 -19.02 8.30 63.97
N VAL A 288 -18.73 7.47 62.99
CA VAL A 288 -17.64 7.67 62.02
C VAL A 288 -18.22 7.83 60.61
N THR A 289 -17.79 8.88 59.91
CA THR A 289 -18.15 9.15 58.50
C THR A 289 -17.06 8.62 57.57
N ARG A 290 -17.44 7.82 56.58
CA ARG A 290 -16.54 7.33 55.53
C ARG A 290 -16.94 7.94 54.20
N HIS A 291 -15.97 8.51 53.49
CA HIS A 291 -16.14 9.00 52.12
C HIS A 291 -15.87 7.87 51.12
N HIS A 292 -16.73 7.76 50.12
CA HIS A 292 -16.61 6.80 49.02
C HIS A 292 -16.56 7.53 47.69
N THR A 293 -15.88 6.92 46.73
CA THR A 293 -15.79 7.37 45.34
C THR A 293 -15.96 6.16 44.43
N GLN A 294 -16.72 6.31 43.35
CA GLN A 294 -16.88 5.27 42.33
C GLN A 294 -16.93 5.90 40.95
N VAL A 295 -16.28 5.26 39.98
CA VAL A 295 -16.42 5.59 38.56
C VAL A 295 -17.47 4.67 37.94
N LEU A 296 -18.54 5.23 37.41
CA LEU A 296 -19.54 4.50 36.66
C LEU A 296 -19.26 4.66 35.16
N THR A 297 -19.12 3.55 34.45
CA THR A 297 -18.85 3.52 33.00
C THR A 297 -20.05 2.94 32.26
N ALA A 298 -20.44 3.54 31.13
CA ALA A 298 -21.44 3.02 30.20
C ALA A 298 -20.88 2.94 28.78
N SER A 299 -21.53 2.15 27.93
CA SER A 299 -21.18 2.01 26.53
C SER A 299 -22.42 1.98 25.63
N VAL A 300 -22.27 2.49 24.41
CA VAL A 300 -23.26 2.39 23.33
C VAL A 300 -22.59 1.92 22.05
N GLU A 301 -23.30 1.12 21.26
CA GLU A 301 -22.83 0.62 19.97
C GLU A 301 -23.50 1.40 18.83
N LYS A 302 -22.70 1.93 17.89
CA LYS A 302 -23.19 2.77 16.78
C LYS A 302 -22.52 2.39 15.46
N PRO A 303 -23.22 2.55 14.31
CA PRO A 303 -22.62 2.31 13.00
C PRO A 303 -21.39 3.18 12.74
N CYS A 304 -20.34 2.59 12.19
CA CYS A 304 -19.08 3.27 11.86
C CYS A 304 -18.56 2.74 10.50
N PRO A 305 -18.26 3.62 9.54
CA PRO A 305 -17.64 3.21 8.28
C PRO A 305 -16.19 2.81 8.54
N TYR A 306 -15.82 1.62 8.06
CA TYR A 306 -14.45 1.12 8.06
C TYR A 306 -13.94 1.03 6.63
N TYR A 307 -12.65 1.29 6.47
CA TYR A 307 -11.96 1.27 5.18
C TYR A 307 -10.72 0.38 5.30
N LYS A 308 -10.48 -0.44 4.28
CA LYS A 308 -9.27 -1.25 4.15
C LYS A 308 -8.83 -1.29 2.69
N GLU A 309 -7.54 -1.44 2.48
CA GLU A 309 -7.00 -1.77 1.17
C GLU A 309 -7.02 -3.29 1.01
N GLU A 310 -7.50 -3.77 -0.14
CA GLU A 310 -7.58 -5.20 -0.47
C GLU A 310 -6.94 -5.43 -1.83
N THR A 311 -5.82 -6.16 -1.84
CA THR A 311 -5.10 -6.51 -3.07
C THR A 311 -5.43 -7.94 -3.49
N TYR A 312 -5.76 -8.13 -4.76
CA TYR A 312 -6.14 -9.42 -5.31
C TYR A 312 -5.72 -9.57 -6.77
N LEU A 313 -5.49 -10.83 -7.16
CA LEU A 313 -5.26 -11.26 -8.54
C LEU A 313 -6.54 -11.96 -9.04
N VAL A 314 -7.04 -11.55 -10.20
CA VAL A 314 -8.07 -12.27 -10.94
C VAL A 314 -7.45 -12.91 -12.17
N TYR A 315 -7.68 -14.20 -12.35
CA TYR A 315 -7.19 -14.98 -13.49
C TYR A 315 -8.31 -15.76 -14.17
N GLY A 316 -8.54 -15.50 -15.45
CA GLY A 316 -9.54 -16.18 -16.27
C GLY A 316 -8.94 -17.38 -16.99
N ASN A 317 -9.52 -18.56 -16.81
CA ASN A 317 -9.10 -19.78 -17.51
C ASN A 317 -10.31 -20.72 -17.71
N GLU A 318 -10.43 -21.30 -18.91
CA GLU A 318 -11.55 -22.19 -19.27
C GLU A 318 -11.49 -23.57 -18.60
N ALA A 319 -10.37 -23.93 -17.97
CA ALA A 319 -10.22 -25.20 -17.27
C ALA A 319 -11.10 -25.27 -16.01
N ALA A 320 -11.78 -26.42 -15.86
CA ALA A 320 -12.73 -26.69 -14.78
C ALA A 320 -13.83 -25.60 -14.68
N PRO A 321 -14.67 -25.44 -15.72
CA PRO A 321 -15.59 -24.30 -15.86
C PRO A 321 -16.78 -24.32 -14.90
N ASP A 322 -17.14 -25.47 -14.32
CA ASP A 322 -18.27 -25.60 -13.38
C ASP A 322 -17.83 -25.63 -11.91
N LEU A 323 -16.52 -25.71 -11.69
CA LEU A 323 -15.93 -25.80 -10.36
C LEU A 323 -16.01 -24.46 -9.63
N ILE A 324 -16.56 -24.53 -8.43
CA ILE A 324 -16.63 -23.47 -7.43
C ILE A 324 -16.07 -24.02 -6.14
N PHE A 325 -15.13 -23.32 -5.52
CA PHE A 325 -14.65 -23.60 -4.17
C PHE A 325 -14.06 -22.32 -3.56
N SER A 326 -13.96 -22.30 -2.24
CA SER A 326 -13.17 -21.30 -1.53
C SER A 326 -12.20 -21.96 -0.55
N ARG A 327 -10.99 -21.42 -0.49
CA ARG A 327 -10.03 -21.71 0.59
C ARG A 327 -9.59 -20.44 1.26
N ARG A 328 -9.22 -20.61 2.52
CA ARG A 328 -8.46 -19.65 3.31
C ARG A 328 -7.14 -20.30 3.69
N ASP A 329 -6.15 -19.47 3.97
CA ASP A 329 -4.90 -19.90 4.58
C ASP A 329 -5.12 -20.80 5.81
N SER A 330 -4.20 -21.75 5.96
CA SER A 330 -4.14 -22.70 7.07
C SER A 330 -3.00 -22.40 8.05
N ASP A 331 -2.24 -21.33 7.79
CA ASP A 331 -1.02 -20.94 8.49
C ASP A 331 0.02 -22.08 8.51
N ALA A 332 0.14 -22.82 7.39
CA ALA A 332 0.97 -24.03 7.31
C ALA A 332 2.46 -23.74 7.52
N GLU A 333 2.94 -22.59 7.08
CA GLU A 333 4.30 -22.08 7.25
C GLU A 333 4.69 -21.85 8.71
N HIS A 334 3.71 -21.72 9.61
CA HIS A 334 3.91 -21.61 11.05
C HIS A 334 3.92 -22.97 11.78
N MET A 335 3.77 -24.08 11.05
CA MET A 335 3.77 -25.43 11.59
C MET A 335 5.02 -26.23 11.16
N ASN A 336 5.63 -26.96 12.08
CA ASN A 336 6.59 -28.01 11.72
C ASN A 336 5.88 -29.29 11.26
N GLN A 337 6.60 -30.21 10.61
CA GLN A 337 6.01 -31.44 10.07
C GLN A 337 5.22 -32.24 11.11
N LYS A 338 5.73 -32.36 12.35
CA LYS A 338 5.00 -33.07 13.43
C LYS A 338 3.69 -32.38 13.84
N GLN A 339 3.61 -31.05 13.73
CA GLN A 339 2.38 -30.29 13.97
C GLN A 339 1.40 -30.46 12.81
N ILE A 340 1.91 -30.42 11.56
CA ILE A 340 1.13 -30.69 10.35
C ILE A 340 0.51 -32.09 10.43
N ASP A 341 1.30 -33.13 10.69
CA ASP A 341 0.80 -34.52 10.77
C ASP A 341 -0.31 -34.66 11.83
N ARG A 342 -0.14 -34.01 12.99
CA ARG A 342 -1.16 -33.98 14.06
C ARG A 342 -2.40 -33.19 13.65
N HIS A 343 -2.27 -32.12 12.88
CA HIS A 343 -3.38 -31.33 12.36
C HIS A 343 -4.16 -32.14 11.32
N VAL A 344 -3.46 -32.70 10.33
CA VAL A 344 -4.00 -33.57 9.26
C VAL A 344 -4.74 -34.75 9.85
N ASN A 345 -4.12 -35.52 10.76
CA ASN A 345 -4.73 -36.70 11.37
C ASN A 345 -6.03 -36.39 12.14
N ARG A 346 -6.17 -35.18 12.70
CA ARG A 346 -7.39 -34.75 13.38
C ARG A 346 -8.47 -34.29 12.40
N LYS A 347 -8.10 -33.50 11.39
CA LYS A 347 -9.05 -32.90 10.44
C LYS A 347 -9.54 -33.90 9.39
N ILE A 348 -8.68 -34.80 8.91
CA ILE A 348 -9.04 -35.79 7.90
C ILE A 348 -10.17 -36.72 8.38
N LYS A 349 -10.19 -37.07 9.68
CA LYS A 349 -11.29 -37.85 10.29
C LYS A 349 -12.64 -37.11 10.19
N LYS A 350 -12.64 -35.78 10.33
CA LYS A 350 -13.85 -34.96 10.19
C LYS A 350 -14.29 -34.90 8.72
N LEU A 351 -13.35 -34.76 7.79
CA LEU A 351 -13.64 -34.72 6.36
C LEU A 351 -14.18 -36.05 5.83
N ARG A 352 -13.62 -37.19 6.28
CA ARG A 352 -14.15 -38.53 5.94
C ARG A 352 -15.59 -38.72 6.41
N LYS A 353 -15.89 -38.37 7.67
CA LYS A 353 -17.27 -38.37 8.19
C LYS A 353 -18.21 -37.45 7.41
N ARG A 354 -17.71 -36.31 6.91
CA ARG A 354 -18.49 -35.41 6.06
C ARG A 354 -18.75 -36.03 4.69
N ALA A 355 -17.75 -36.66 4.09
CA ALA A 355 -17.90 -37.37 2.81
C ALA A 355 -18.91 -38.51 2.91
N GLU A 356 -18.83 -39.35 3.95
CA GLU A 356 -19.83 -40.41 4.21
C GLU A 356 -21.25 -39.83 4.29
N LYS A 357 -21.45 -38.75 5.07
CA LYS A 357 -22.75 -38.08 5.18
C LYS A 357 -23.22 -37.44 3.87
N ASN A 358 -22.31 -36.93 3.05
CA ASN A 358 -22.64 -36.33 1.75
C ASN A 358 -23.10 -37.41 0.78
N VAL A 359 -22.41 -38.55 0.70
CA VAL A 359 -22.80 -39.69 -0.15
C VAL A 359 -24.20 -40.18 0.22
N VAL A 360 -24.51 -40.31 1.52
CA VAL A 360 -25.86 -40.70 1.98
C VAL A 360 -26.94 -39.69 1.56
N LYS A 361 -26.59 -38.41 1.41
CA LYS A 361 -27.51 -37.33 0.98
C LYS A 361 -27.53 -37.13 -0.55
N GLY A 362 -26.86 -37.99 -1.32
CA GLY A 362 -26.75 -37.86 -2.77
C GLY A 362 -25.80 -36.75 -3.24
N GLY A 363 -24.91 -36.27 -2.36
CA GLY A 363 -23.88 -35.27 -2.70
C GLY A 363 -22.59 -35.90 -3.24
N GLU A 364 -21.82 -35.11 -4.00
CA GLU A 364 -20.64 -35.60 -4.76
C GLU A 364 -19.30 -35.43 -4.05
N PHE A 365 -19.26 -34.80 -2.88
CA PHE A 365 -18.01 -34.51 -2.16
C PHE A 365 -17.29 -35.79 -1.72
N THR A 366 -16.05 -35.97 -2.16
CA THR A 366 -15.19 -37.10 -1.72
C THR A 366 -13.79 -36.62 -1.37
N VAL A 367 -13.17 -37.25 -0.38
CA VAL A 367 -11.82 -36.88 0.09
C VAL A 367 -10.75 -37.28 -0.93
N LEU A 368 -9.75 -36.42 -1.18
CA LEU A 368 -8.58 -36.76 -2.01
C LEU A 368 -7.68 -37.81 -1.35
N GLY A 369 -6.90 -38.53 -2.17
CA GLY A 369 -5.91 -39.50 -1.68
C GLY A 369 -4.79 -38.84 -0.85
N ASN A 370 -4.39 -37.62 -1.22
CA ASN A 370 -3.42 -36.83 -0.47
C ASN A 370 -4.10 -36.11 0.69
N SER A 371 -4.02 -36.71 1.88
CA SER A 371 -4.66 -36.16 3.09
C SER A 371 -4.03 -34.86 3.58
N GLU A 372 -2.74 -34.64 3.32
CA GLU A 372 -2.05 -33.41 3.71
C GLU A 372 -2.58 -32.24 2.87
N PHE A 373 -2.61 -32.38 1.55
CA PHE A 373 -3.18 -31.37 0.66
C PHE A 373 -4.67 -31.13 0.95
N GLU A 374 -5.48 -32.18 1.09
CA GLU A 374 -6.92 -32.04 1.38
C GLU A 374 -7.17 -31.16 2.61
N VAL A 375 -6.35 -31.32 3.66
CA VAL A 375 -6.53 -30.59 4.91
C VAL A 375 -5.94 -29.18 4.84
N LEU A 376 -4.70 -29.03 4.36
CA LEU A 376 -4.02 -27.73 4.33
C LEU A 376 -4.63 -26.80 3.28
N PHE A 377 -4.92 -27.30 2.07
CA PHE A 377 -5.53 -26.47 1.03
C PHE A 377 -6.98 -26.11 1.36
N GLY A 378 -7.69 -26.94 2.13
CA GLY A 378 -8.91 -26.51 2.83
C GLY A 378 -10.15 -26.23 1.98
N ALA A 379 -10.18 -26.60 0.69
CA ALA A 379 -11.31 -26.38 -0.23
C ALA A 379 -12.47 -27.39 -0.04
N ALA A 380 -13.02 -27.46 1.16
CA ALA A 380 -14.04 -28.44 1.53
C ALA A 380 -15.47 -28.05 1.13
N ASP A 381 -15.67 -26.85 0.58
CA ASP A 381 -16.95 -26.33 0.07
C ASP A 381 -17.10 -26.51 -1.45
N ARG A 382 -16.17 -27.24 -2.10
CA ARG A 382 -16.18 -27.51 -3.54
C ARG A 382 -17.49 -28.17 -4.01
N ASN A 383 -17.96 -27.77 -5.19
CA ASN A 383 -19.22 -28.25 -5.77
C ASN A 383 -19.06 -29.35 -6.85
N ASN A 384 -17.87 -29.54 -7.45
CA ASN A 384 -17.63 -30.49 -8.54
C ASN A 384 -16.32 -31.26 -8.30
N GLU A 385 -16.45 -32.51 -7.86
CA GLU A 385 -15.30 -33.33 -7.45
C GLU A 385 -14.41 -33.75 -8.63
N VAL A 386 -15.01 -34.04 -9.78
CA VAL A 386 -14.30 -34.48 -10.99
C VAL A 386 -13.40 -33.35 -11.49
N GLN A 387 -13.95 -32.14 -11.62
CA GLN A 387 -13.18 -30.98 -12.07
C GLN A 387 -12.15 -30.54 -11.02
N PHE A 388 -12.43 -30.70 -9.73
CA PHE A 388 -11.46 -30.42 -8.67
C PHE A 388 -10.23 -31.33 -8.78
N ARG A 389 -10.43 -32.64 -8.99
CA ARG A 389 -9.34 -33.61 -9.19
C ARG A 389 -8.58 -33.40 -10.50
N LEU A 390 -9.28 -33.01 -11.56
CA LEU A 390 -8.68 -32.66 -12.84
C LEU A 390 -7.72 -31.47 -12.70
N LEU A 391 -8.12 -30.46 -11.91
CA LEU A 391 -7.32 -29.27 -11.69
C LEU A 391 -6.13 -29.52 -10.75
N PHE A 392 -6.38 -30.14 -9.60
CA PHE A 392 -5.37 -30.41 -8.59
C PHE A 392 -4.77 -31.80 -8.76
N THR A 393 -4.01 -31.98 -9.84
CA THR A 393 -3.23 -33.19 -10.10
C THR A 393 -2.19 -33.45 -9.00
N PRO A 394 -1.62 -34.66 -8.87
CA PRO A 394 -0.58 -34.94 -7.86
C PRO A 394 0.59 -33.95 -7.90
N LEU A 395 0.98 -33.49 -9.09
CA LEU A 395 1.99 -32.45 -9.26
C LEU A 395 1.53 -31.11 -8.69
N ALA A 396 0.32 -30.66 -9.02
CA ALA A 396 -0.22 -29.40 -8.50
C ALA A 396 -0.32 -29.40 -6.98
N GLN A 397 -0.77 -30.52 -6.41
CA GLN A 397 -0.87 -30.70 -4.95
C GLN A 397 0.51 -30.60 -4.29
N LYS A 398 1.54 -31.24 -4.88
CA LYS A 398 2.91 -31.17 -4.37
C LYS A 398 3.45 -29.73 -4.40
N GLN A 399 3.31 -29.04 -5.53
CA GLN A 399 3.82 -27.68 -5.69
C GLN A 399 3.13 -26.67 -4.78
N LEU A 400 1.80 -26.74 -4.66
CA LEU A 400 1.06 -25.89 -3.74
C LEU A 400 1.44 -26.16 -2.30
N LEU A 401 1.62 -27.43 -1.90
CA LEU A 401 2.12 -27.77 -0.57
C LEU A 401 3.52 -27.20 -0.31
N GLU A 402 4.41 -27.25 -1.30
CA GLU A 402 5.75 -26.66 -1.19
C GLU A 402 5.67 -25.14 -1.00
N ILE A 403 4.86 -24.44 -1.81
CA ILE A 403 4.63 -22.99 -1.68
C ILE A 403 4.08 -22.64 -0.29
N MET A 404 3.05 -23.36 0.15
CA MET A 404 2.37 -23.13 1.43
C MET A 404 3.27 -23.36 2.65
N LYS A 405 4.32 -24.19 2.52
CA LYS A 405 5.24 -24.51 3.62
C LYS A 405 6.53 -23.68 3.58
N GLU A 406 6.78 -22.92 2.52
CA GLU A 406 8.01 -22.17 2.30
C GLU A 406 7.94 -20.76 2.92
N LYS A 407 8.87 -20.45 3.83
CA LYS A 407 8.85 -19.22 4.64
C LYS A 407 10.07 -18.32 4.45
N GLU A 408 11.17 -18.84 3.90
CA GLU A 408 12.42 -18.10 3.79
C GLU A 408 12.45 -17.30 2.49
N ILE A 409 12.07 -17.95 1.39
CA ILE A 409 12.14 -17.38 0.06
C ILE A 409 10.77 -16.85 -0.37
N GLY A 410 9.74 -17.67 -0.18
CA GLY A 410 8.34 -17.32 -0.42
C GLY A 410 7.71 -16.57 0.76
N PHE A 411 6.38 -16.64 0.82
CA PHE A 411 5.57 -16.03 1.87
C PHE A 411 4.73 -17.06 2.65
N GLY A 412 4.78 -18.35 2.29
CA GLY A 412 4.05 -19.41 2.95
C GLY A 412 2.62 -19.57 2.45
N ASP A 413 1.75 -20.10 3.31
CA ASP A 413 0.33 -20.21 3.06
C ASP A 413 -0.37 -18.89 3.38
N ASP A 414 0.04 -17.80 2.74
CA ASP A 414 -0.42 -16.44 3.05
C ASP A 414 -1.48 -15.92 2.08
N PHE A 415 -2.26 -16.80 1.45
CA PHE A 415 -3.23 -16.41 0.43
C PHE A 415 -4.60 -17.02 0.65
N SER A 416 -5.66 -16.35 0.20
CA SER A 416 -6.94 -17.01 -0.05
C SER A 416 -7.11 -17.30 -1.53
N PHE A 417 -7.80 -18.38 -1.88
CA PHE A 417 -8.04 -18.76 -3.27
C PHE A 417 -9.52 -19.15 -3.40
N ILE A 418 -10.25 -18.35 -4.18
CA ILE A 418 -11.63 -18.60 -4.56
C ILE A 418 -11.64 -18.92 -6.05
N LYS A 419 -12.14 -20.10 -6.42
CA LYS A 419 -12.51 -20.37 -7.81
C LYS A 419 -14.01 -20.22 -7.94
N HIS A 420 -14.43 -19.42 -8.90
CA HIS A 420 -15.83 -19.28 -9.30
C HIS A 420 -15.93 -19.53 -10.79
N ARG A 421 -16.25 -20.78 -11.17
CA ARG A 421 -16.30 -21.19 -12.57
C ARG A 421 -14.95 -20.96 -13.25
N MET A 422 -14.93 -20.22 -14.35
CA MET A 422 -13.73 -19.92 -15.12
C MET A 422 -12.84 -18.81 -14.50
N LEU A 423 -13.26 -18.19 -13.41
CA LEU A 423 -12.50 -17.14 -12.72
C LEU A 423 -11.84 -17.66 -11.45
N ASN A 424 -10.59 -17.27 -11.26
CA ASN A 424 -9.79 -17.53 -10.07
C ASN A 424 -9.48 -16.20 -9.40
N TYR A 425 -9.80 -16.08 -8.12
CA TYR A 425 -9.49 -14.93 -7.29
C TYR A 425 -8.48 -15.36 -6.23
N ILE A 426 -7.29 -14.75 -6.26
CA ILE A 426 -6.24 -14.95 -5.27
C ILE A 426 -6.13 -13.68 -4.45
N TYR A 427 -6.16 -13.81 -3.12
CA TYR A 427 -5.98 -12.70 -2.17
C TYR A 427 -4.68 -12.93 -1.39
N PRO A 428 -3.53 -12.49 -1.92
CA PRO A 428 -2.23 -12.64 -1.27
C PRO A 428 -2.02 -11.60 -0.16
N GLN A 429 -1.80 -12.05 1.07
CA GLN A 429 -1.60 -11.18 2.23
C GLN A 429 -0.29 -10.40 2.14
N HIS A 430 0.78 -10.96 1.56
CA HIS A 430 2.04 -10.24 1.37
C HIS A 430 1.91 -8.96 0.52
N LEU A 431 0.89 -8.85 -0.34
CA LEU A 431 0.64 -7.62 -1.10
C LEU A 431 -0.10 -6.53 -0.32
N HIS A 432 -0.63 -6.80 0.87
CA HIS A 432 -1.35 -5.79 1.66
C HIS A 432 -0.43 -4.65 2.15
N ASN A 433 0.84 -4.95 2.40
CA ASN A 433 1.82 -3.97 2.91
C ASN A 433 2.86 -3.57 1.85
N PHE A 434 2.68 -3.99 0.60
CA PHE A 434 3.61 -3.70 -0.49
C PHE A 434 2.98 -2.73 -1.50
N ASN A 435 3.62 -1.59 -1.72
CA ASN A 435 3.13 -0.61 -2.67
C ASN A 435 3.53 -0.99 -4.12
N LEU A 436 2.57 -1.54 -4.88
CA LEU A 436 2.73 -1.89 -6.30
C LEU A 436 2.77 -0.68 -7.24
N ASN A 437 2.41 0.51 -6.77
CA ASN A 437 2.26 1.73 -7.55
C ASN A 437 3.12 2.87 -7.00
N VAL A 438 4.44 2.67 -6.92
CA VAL A 438 5.32 3.76 -6.50
C VAL A 438 5.40 4.83 -7.59
N ALA A 439 5.22 6.09 -7.19
CA ALA A 439 5.47 7.22 -8.07
C ALA A 439 6.99 7.34 -8.35
N PRO A 440 7.42 7.89 -9.51
CA PRO A 440 8.84 8.10 -9.80
C PRO A 440 9.60 8.85 -8.70
N GLY A 441 8.91 9.79 -8.03
CA GLY A 441 9.45 10.53 -6.88
C GLY A 441 9.94 9.66 -5.72
N TYR A 442 9.47 8.41 -5.60
CA TYR A 442 9.97 7.45 -4.61
C TYR A 442 11.47 7.13 -4.80
N PHE A 443 11.95 7.10 -6.05
CA PHE A 443 13.35 6.84 -6.35
C PHE A 443 14.22 8.09 -6.31
N HIS A 444 13.62 9.28 -6.23
CA HIS A 444 14.39 10.52 -6.20
C HIS A 444 15.23 10.62 -4.93
N GLY A 445 16.45 11.11 -5.08
CA GLY A 445 17.35 11.37 -3.97
C GLY A 445 18.54 12.21 -4.37
N PHE A 446 19.29 12.67 -3.37
CA PHE A 446 20.52 13.45 -3.55
C PHE A 446 21.79 12.63 -3.29
N ASP A 447 21.67 11.43 -2.71
CA ASP A 447 22.78 10.48 -2.50
C ASP A 447 22.66 9.33 -3.50
N PHE A 448 23.64 9.21 -4.38
CA PHE A 448 23.70 8.18 -5.40
C PHE A 448 23.58 6.76 -4.85
N ASP A 449 24.32 6.44 -3.79
CA ASP A 449 24.38 5.06 -3.27
C ASP A 449 23.04 4.67 -2.62
N ASP A 450 22.35 5.63 -2.01
CA ASP A 450 21.00 5.44 -1.47
C ASP A 450 19.95 5.27 -2.58
N VAL A 451 19.98 6.12 -3.62
CA VAL A 451 19.10 6.00 -4.79
C VAL A 451 19.26 4.66 -5.49
N ARG A 452 20.51 4.23 -5.72
CA ARG A 452 20.83 2.93 -6.33
C ARG A 452 20.30 1.78 -5.49
N SER A 453 20.59 1.79 -4.19
CA SER A 453 20.12 0.74 -3.27
C SER A 453 18.60 0.67 -3.20
N ARG A 454 17.93 1.82 -3.13
CA ARG A 454 16.46 1.91 -3.08
C ARG A 454 15.82 1.39 -4.37
N PHE A 455 16.37 1.75 -5.53
CA PHE A 455 15.88 1.28 -6.82
C PHE A 455 16.04 -0.24 -6.96
N ILE A 456 17.23 -0.77 -6.65
CA ILE A 456 17.51 -2.20 -6.77
C ILE A 456 16.64 -3.01 -5.81
N ASN A 457 16.60 -2.62 -4.53
CA ASN A 457 15.82 -3.33 -3.51
C ASN A 457 14.33 -3.33 -3.84
N TYR A 458 13.76 -2.18 -4.19
CA TYR A 458 12.33 -2.10 -4.52
C TYR A 458 11.97 -2.99 -5.71
N ASN A 459 12.75 -2.97 -6.79
CA ASN A 459 12.41 -3.77 -7.98
C ASN A 459 12.60 -5.28 -7.72
N ASN A 460 13.63 -5.68 -6.96
CA ASN A 460 13.78 -7.06 -6.51
C ASN A 460 12.60 -7.52 -5.63
N ASP A 461 12.16 -6.67 -4.69
CA ASP A 461 10.99 -6.95 -3.88
C ASP A 461 9.72 -7.01 -4.73
N TYR A 462 9.52 -6.06 -5.66
CA TYR A 462 8.41 -6.05 -6.60
C TYR A 462 8.30 -7.37 -7.37
N PHE A 463 9.43 -7.85 -7.91
CA PHE A 463 9.48 -9.12 -8.61
C PHE A 463 9.18 -10.30 -7.69
N ARG A 464 9.77 -10.34 -6.49
CA ARG A 464 9.50 -11.40 -5.49
C ARG A 464 8.01 -11.50 -5.16
N HIS A 465 7.38 -10.38 -4.82
CA HIS A 465 5.98 -10.33 -4.42
C HIS A 465 5.07 -10.79 -5.57
N LEU A 466 5.28 -10.28 -6.79
CA LEU A 466 4.48 -10.70 -7.94
C LEU A 466 4.73 -12.16 -8.33
N TYR A 467 5.99 -12.62 -8.31
CA TYR A 467 6.35 -14.00 -8.62
C TYR A 467 5.57 -14.99 -7.74
N PHE A 468 5.57 -14.78 -6.42
CA PHE A 468 4.87 -15.67 -5.50
C PHE A 468 3.35 -15.53 -5.54
N THR A 469 2.82 -14.36 -5.91
CA THR A 469 1.41 -14.21 -6.26
C THR A 469 1.03 -15.09 -7.45
N PHE A 470 1.81 -15.04 -8.54
CA PHE A 470 1.57 -15.89 -9.72
C PHE A 470 1.88 -17.37 -9.48
N ALA A 471 2.84 -17.70 -8.61
CA ALA A 471 3.20 -19.09 -8.29
C ALA A 471 1.99 -19.93 -7.88
N THR A 472 1.00 -19.33 -7.22
CA THR A 472 -0.26 -20.00 -6.82
C THR A 472 -1.09 -20.52 -7.99
N ILE A 473 -1.07 -19.83 -9.14
CA ILE A 473 -1.76 -20.26 -10.37
C ILE A 473 -0.83 -21.03 -11.31
N LEU A 474 0.47 -20.72 -11.32
CA LEU A 474 1.48 -21.44 -12.09
C LEU A 474 1.67 -22.87 -11.58
N ALA A 475 1.44 -23.10 -10.29
CA ALA A 475 1.49 -24.42 -9.66
C ALA A 475 0.39 -25.37 -10.17
N ILE A 476 -0.56 -24.90 -10.97
CA ILE A 476 -1.63 -25.71 -11.54
C ILE A 476 -1.31 -25.98 -13.02
N PRO A 477 -0.83 -27.19 -13.39
CA PRO A 477 -0.36 -27.47 -14.75
C PRO A 477 -1.43 -27.25 -15.82
N LEU A 478 -2.69 -27.57 -15.49
CA LEU A 478 -3.81 -27.44 -16.42
C LEU A 478 -4.02 -25.99 -16.87
N TYR A 479 -3.76 -25.02 -16.00
CA TYR A 479 -3.82 -23.59 -16.33
C TYR A 479 -2.73 -23.17 -17.31
N GLN A 480 -1.56 -23.81 -17.25
CA GLN A 480 -0.46 -23.53 -18.17
C GLN A 480 -0.70 -24.14 -19.56
N GLN A 481 -1.38 -25.29 -19.61
CA GLN A 481 -1.64 -26.05 -20.84
C GLN A 481 -2.86 -25.56 -21.62
N HIS A 482 -3.87 -25.03 -20.95
CA HIS A 482 -5.08 -24.54 -21.60
C HIS A 482 -4.85 -23.17 -22.20
N LYS A 483 -4.78 -23.08 -23.53
CA LYS A 483 -4.94 -21.81 -24.25
C LYS A 483 -6.42 -21.49 -24.38
N PRO A 484 -6.81 -20.22 -24.23
CA PRO A 484 -8.20 -19.86 -24.41
C PRO A 484 -8.61 -19.98 -25.88
N ARG A 485 -9.85 -20.39 -26.12
CA ARG A 485 -10.47 -20.33 -27.46
C ARG A 485 -10.46 -18.90 -28.02
N GLU A 486 -10.46 -18.76 -29.34
CA GLU A 486 -10.53 -17.44 -29.99
C GLU A 486 -11.74 -16.64 -29.49
N PHE A 487 -11.54 -15.33 -29.33
CA PHE A 487 -12.57 -14.40 -28.91
C PHE A 487 -12.75 -13.32 -29.97
N ILE A 488 -13.99 -13.16 -30.40
CA ILE A 488 -14.36 -12.16 -31.40
C ILE A 488 -14.66 -10.87 -30.65
N TYR A 489 -13.73 -9.92 -30.73
CA TYR A 489 -13.88 -8.60 -30.14
C TYR A 489 -14.94 -7.79 -30.89
N LYS A 490 -15.57 -6.85 -30.18
CA LYS A 490 -16.49 -5.87 -30.79
C LYS A 490 -15.70 -4.86 -31.63
N ASP A 491 -16.32 -4.35 -32.69
CA ASP A 491 -15.72 -3.33 -33.55
C ASP A 491 -15.60 -1.98 -32.84
N LEU A 492 -16.60 -1.64 -32.01
CA LEU A 492 -16.68 -0.38 -31.27
C LEU A 492 -16.97 -0.64 -29.80
N TYR A 493 -16.32 0.15 -28.95
CA TYR A 493 -16.49 0.14 -27.51
C TYR A 493 -16.95 1.53 -27.03
N ASP A 494 -17.69 1.53 -25.92
CA ASP A 494 -18.24 2.71 -25.24
C ASP A 494 -17.17 3.54 -24.50
N SER A 495 -16.01 2.95 -24.24
CA SER A 495 -14.85 3.63 -23.68
C SER A 495 -13.54 3.07 -24.23
N PHE A 496 -12.47 3.84 -24.07
CA PHE A 496 -11.13 3.40 -24.40
C PHE A 496 -10.52 2.58 -23.26
N ALA A 497 -10.54 3.10 -22.03
CA ALA A 497 -10.04 2.42 -20.84
C ALA A 497 -11.18 1.73 -20.06
N SER A 498 -10.82 0.72 -19.25
CA SER A 498 -11.77 0.08 -18.33
C SER A 498 -12.15 1.02 -17.17
N PHE A 499 -13.29 0.76 -16.52
CA PHE A 499 -13.68 1.52 -15.33
C PHE A 499 -12.65 1.37 -14.18
N TYR A 500 -11.89 0.27 -14.14
CA TYR A 500 -10.79 0.09 -13.18
C TYR A 500 -9.70 1.14 -13.38
N GLU A 501 -9.32 1.42 -14.64
CA GLU A 501 -8.36 2.48 -14.97
C GLU A 501 -8.92 3.87 -14.67
N HIS A 502 -10.22 4.09 -14.94
CA HIS A 502 -10.86 5.36 -14.61
C HIS A 502 -10.85 5.61 -13.10
N GLU A 503 -11.17 4.60 -12.28
CA GLU A 503 -11.10 4.68 -10.82
C GLU A 503 -9.66 4.87 -10.32
N TYR A 504 -8.70 4.13 -10.89
CA TYR A 504 -7.27 4.27 -10.61
C TYR A 504 -6.82 5.72 -10.83
N VAL A 505 -7.15 6.31 -11.98
CA VAL A 505 -6.84 7.70 -12.31
C VAL A 505 -7.51 8.66 -11.33
N ALA A 506 -8.82 8.49 -11.06
CA ALA A 506 -9.56 9.36 -10.15
C ALA A 506 -8.98 9.34 -8.72
N ASN A 507 -8.63 8.17 -8.18
CA ASN A 507 -8.04 8.06 -6.83
C ASN A 507 -6.66 8.71 -6.74
N ASN A 508 -5.78 8.46 -7.72
CA ASN A 508 -4.45 9.05 -7.74
C ASN A 508 -4.51 10.58 -7.93
N MET A 509 -5.46 11.09 -8.72
CA MET A 509 -5.73 12.52 -8.79
C MET A 509 -6.22 13.07 -7.44
N ASN A 510 -7.21 12.43 -6.82
CA ASN A 510 -7.79 12.91 -5.57
C ASN A 510 -6.76 12.97 -4.43
N ALA A 511 -5.78 12.07 -4.42
CA ALA A 511 -4.67 12.08 -3.46
C ALA A 511 -3.87 13.41 -3.49
N VAL A 512 -3.79 14.04 -4.67
CA VAL A 512 -3.06 15.31 -4.87
C VAL A 512 -4.01 16.51 -4.73
N VAL A 513 -5.16 16.50 -5.41
CA VAL A 513 -6.01 17.69 -5.54
C VAL A 513 -6.99 17.83 -4.39
N LYS A 514 -7.45 16.71 -3.81
CA LYS A 514 -8.48 16.64 -2.76
C LYS A 514 -9.83 17.30 -3.11
N THR A 515 -10.04 17.73 -4.36
CA THR A 515 -11.27 18.39 -4.80
C THR A 515 -12.31 17.42 -5.34
N LEU A 516 -11.97 16.15 -5.61
CA LEU A 516 -12.95 15.16 -6.05
C LEU A 516 -13.82 14.68 -4.86
N ALA A 517 -13.24 14.61 -3.67
CA ALA A 517 -13.98 14.30 -2.45
C ALA A 517 -15.05 15.37 -2.14
N HIS A 518 -16.14 14.95 -1.50
CA HIS A 518 -17.15 15.89 -1.02
C HIS A 518 -16.56 16.78 0.10
N PRO A 519 -16.72 18.12 0.08
CA PRO A 519 -16.09 19.02 1.04
C PRO A 519 -16.43 18.75 2.52
N MET A 520 -17.64 18.26 2.78
CA MET A 520 -18.10 17.88 4.13
C MET A 520 -17.69 16.46 4.55
N SER A 521 -17.04 15.68 3.69
CA SER A 521 -16.62 14.31 4.04
C SER A 521 -15.50 14.36 5.06
N ALA A 522 -15.72 13.74 6.21
CA ALA A 522 -14.71 13.53 7.25
C ALA A 522 -14.05 12.14 7.15
N THR A 523 -14.56 11.26 6.29
CA THR A 523 -14.01 9.93 6.01
C THR A 523 -13.38 9.86 4.62
N PRO A 524 -12.54 8.83 4.34
CA PRO A 524 -12.14 8.51 2.97
C PRO A 524 -13.35 8.39 2.04
N SER A 525 -13.19 8.79 0.78
CA SER A 525 -14.25 8.69 -0.23
C SER A 525 -14.02 7.49 -1.14
N ILE A 526 -15.08 6.71 -1.40
CA ILE A 526 -15.10 5.72 -2.47
C ILE A 526 -15.41 6.45 -3.78
N LEU A 527 -14.48 6.42 -4.74
CA LEU A 527 -14.64 7.09 -6.03
C LEU A 527 -15.10 6.10 -7.10
N LYS A 528 -16.36 6.18 -7.53
CA LYS A 528 -16.88 5.36 -8.63
C LYS A 528 -16.94 6.17 -9.91
N THR A 529 -16.75 5.50 -11.04
CA THR A 529 -16.68 6.15 -12.35
C THR A 529 -17.79 5.67 -13.27
N ILE A 530 -18.33 6.60 -14.06
CA ILE A 530 -19.29 6.32 -15.12
C ILE A 530 -18.84 7.07 -16.37
N VAL A 531 -18.77 6.38 -17.50
CA VAL A 531 -18.39 6.99 -18.77
C VAL A 531 -19.53 7.88 -19.27
N VAL A 532 -19.23 9.15 -19.55
CA VAL A 532 -20.17 10.13 -20.10
C VAL A 532 -20.06 10.19 -21.62
N SER A 533 -18.84 10.22 -22.13
CA SER A 533 -18.56 10.18 -23.56
C SER A 533 -17.14 9.68 -23.80
N SER A 534 -16.90 8.99 -24.91
CA SER A 534 -15.57 8.56 -25.34
C SER A 534 -15.29 9.01 -26.77
N GLY A 535 -14.04 9.34 -27.06
CA GLY A 535 -13.58 9.75 -28.39
C GLY A 535 -12.09 9.49 -28.57
N GLY A 536 -11.74 8.61 -29.52
CA GLY A 536 -10.34 8.26 -29.79
C GLY A 536 -9.68 7.57 -28.59
N LYS A 537 -8.64 8.19 -28.02
CA LYS A 537 -7.92 7.72 -26.82
C LYS A 537 -8.25 8.54 -25.58
N SER A 538 -9.43 9.15 -25.55
CA SER A 538 -9.90 10.08 -24.54
C SER A 538 -11.28 9.66 -24.04
N ASP A 539 -11.42 9.50 -22.73
CA ASP A 539 -12.68 9.22 -22.06
C ASP A 539 -13.05 10.39 -21.16
N THR A 540 -14.28 10.89 -21.28
CA THR A 540 -14.87 11.81 -20.29
C THR A 540 -15.70 10.99 -19.32
N VAL A 541 -15.39 11.14 -18.04
CA VAL A 541 -15.86 10.25 -16.99
C VAL A 541 -16.40 11.08 -15.83
N ARG A 542 -17.59 10.71 -15.35
CA ARG A 542 -18.18 11.25 -14.12
C ARG A 542 -17.69 10.45 -12.93
N VAL A 543 -17.05 11.13 -11.99
CA VAL A 543 -16.59 10.58 -10.71
C VAL A 543 -17.62 10.87 -9.64
N ASN A 544 -18.23 9.84 -9.09
CA ASN A 544 -19.10 9.91 -7.92
C ASN A 544 -18.29 9.58 -6.66
N ALA A 545 -18.06 10.58 -5.81
CA ALA A 545 -17.33 10.45 -4.56
C ALA A 545 -18.30 10.23 -3.39
N PHE A 546 -18.32 9.02 -2.85
CA PHE A 546 -19.15 8.62 -1.70
C PHE A 546 -18.35 8.71 -0.41
N GLY A 547 -18.78 9.52 0.55
CA GLY A 547 -18.12 9.67 1.85
C GLY A 547 -19.12 9.92 2.98
N TYR A 548 -18.63 10.22 4.18
CA TYR A 548 -19.48 10.51 5.33
C TYR A 548 -19.07 11.82 6.01
N ARG A 549 -20.05 12.70 6.24
CA ARG A 549 -19.89 13.80 7.20
C ARG A 549 -20.17 13.29 8.62
N THR A 550 -19.51 13.89 9.60
CA THR A 550 -19.63 13.49 11.02
C THR A 550 -20.41 14.52 11.82
N GLU A 551 -21.31 14.06 12.68
CA GLU A 551 -22.00 14.89 13.69
C GLU A 551 -21.77 14.29 15.08
N GLU A 552 -21.38 15.10 16.05
CA GLU A 552 -21.30 14.67 17.45
C GLU A 552 -22.70 14.51 18.05
N LYS A 553 -22.90 13.42 18.80
CA LYS A 553 -24.13 13.08 19.51
C LYS A 553 -23.81 12.59 20.91
N VAL A 554 -24.80 12.63 21.80
CA VAL A 554 -24.68 12.14 23.17
C VAL A 554 -25.89 11.26 23.46
N ASP A 555 -25.61 10.04 23.91
CA ASP A 555 -26.63 9.15 24.48
C ASP A 555 -26.48 9.12 25.99
N TYR A 556 -27.61 9.06 26.70
CA TYR A 556 -27.63 9.06 28.16
C TYR A 556 -28.04 7.67 28.68
N VAL A 557 -27.10 6.97 29.33
CA VAL A 557 -27.30 5.62 29.84
C VAL A 557 -27.48 5.65 31.36
N LYS A 558 -28.55 5.04 31.87
CA LYS A 558 -28.83 4.98 33.31
C LYS A 558 -28.13 3.77 33.95
N LYS A 559 -27.40 3.97 35.05
CA LYS A 559 -26.79 2.90 35.86
C LYS A 559 -26.96 3.16 37.35
N LEU A 560 -27.12 2.09 38.13
CA LEU A 560 -27.15 2.15 39.59
C LEU A 560 -25.73 2.36 40.14
N GLY A 561 -25.56 3.38 40.98
CA GLY A 561 -24.35 3.67 41.72
C GLY A 561 -24.26 2.91 43.04
N GLY A 562 -23.05 2.77 43.57
CA GLY A 562 -22.78 2.20 44.89
C GLY A 562 -23.31 3.06 46.04
N ASP A 563 -23.78 4.27 45.74
CA ASP A 563 -24.55 5.14 46.63
C ASP A 563 -26.05 4.77 46.69
N GLY A 564 -26.49 3.77 45.93
CA GLY A 564 -27.88 3.32 45.85
C GLY A 564 -28.77 4.17 44.95
N LYS A 565 -28.21 5.16 44.22
CA LYS A 565 -28.97 6.03 43.30
C LYS A 565 -28.74 5.65 41.84
N ILE A 566 -29.74 5.92 41.00
CA ILE A 566 -29.58 5.80 39.55
C ILE A 566 -28.91 7.07 39.03
N HIS A 567 -27.76 6.90 38.38
CA HIS A 567 -27.03 7.99 37.73
C HIS A 567 -27.15 7.90 36.22
N THR A 568 -27.09 9.06 35.57
CA THR A 568 -27.15 9.18 34.11
C THR A 568 -25.75 9.46 33.57
N ILE A 569 -25.24 8.55 32.75
CA ILE A 569 -23.89 8.59 32.20
C ILE A 569 -23.99 9.07 30.75
N PRO A 570 -23.45 10.25 30.41
CA PRO A 570 -23.37 10.69 29.02
C PRO A 570 -22.31 9.87 28.27
N VAL A 571 -22.68 9.34 27.10
CA VAL A 571 -21.78 8.64 26.19
C VAL A 571 -21.75 9.43 24.88
N HIS A 572 -20.64 10.12 24.63
CA HIS A 572 -20.41 10.88 23.40
C HIS A 572 -20.07 9.92 22.25
N TRP A 573 -20.73 10.08 21.11
CA TRP A 573 -20.50 9.27 19.92
C TRP A 573 -20.62 10.09 18.64
N ILE A 574 -20.10 9.54 17.54
CA ILE A 574 -20.06 10.21 16.23
C ILE A 574 -21.09 9.56 15.31
N LYS A 575 -22.02 10.35 14.80
CA LYS A 575 -22.98 9.94 13.76
C LYS A 575 -22.37 10.20 12.38
N TYR A 576 -22.28 9.16 11.57
CA TYR A 576 -21.83 9.23 10.18
C TYR A 576 -23.05 9.39 9.26
N ILE A 577 -23.06 10.43 8.42
CA ILE A 577 -24.15 10.73 7.48
C ILE A 577 -23.57 10.73 6.06
N PRO A 578 -24.11 9.92 5.13
CA PRO A 578 -23.56 9.79 3.79
C PRO A 578 -23.67 11.12 3.03
N VAL A 579 -22.63 11.42 2.24
CA VAL A 579 -22.55 12.56 1.34
C VAL A 579 -21.99 12.10 0.00
N VAL A 580 -22.45 12.71 -1.10
CA VAL A 580 -22.03 12.35 -2.46
C VAL A 580 -21.71 13.61 -3.24
N LYS A 581 -20.61 13.59 -3.99
CA LYS A 581 -20.26 14.64 -4.95
C LYS A 581 -20.01 14.01 -6.32
N ALA A 582 -20.61 14.56 -7.36
CA ALA A 582 -20.28 14.22 -8.74
C ALA A 582 -19.27 15.24 -9.29
N THR A 583 -18.27 14.80 -10.04
CA THR A 583 -17.31 15.68 -10.72
C THR A 583 -16.85 15.02 -12.01
N ASP A 584 -16.87 15.76 -13.11
CA ASP A 584 -16.49 15.23 -14.42
C ASP A 584 -15.00 15.48 -14.68
N ILE A 585 -14.29 14.44 -15.13
CA ILE A 585 -12.87 14.47 -15.49
C ILE A 585 -12.67 13.94 -16.90
N VAL A 586 -11.57 14.34 -17.54
CA VAL A 586 -11.14 13.77 -18.83
C VAL A 586 -9.91 12.92 -18.60
N VAL A 587 -9.95 11.66 -19.03
CA VAL A 587 -8.84 10.71 -18.98
C VAL A 587 -8.30 10.48 -20.39
N ASN A 588 -7.09 10.96 -20.67
CA ASN A 588 -6.42 10.81 -21.97
C ASN A 588 -5.28 9.81 -21.89
N ALA A 589 -5.34 8.73 -22.66
CA ALA A 589 -4.22 7.80 -22.75
C ALA A 589 -3.09 8.36 -23.63
N LEU A 590 -1.86 8.27 -23.15
CA LEU A 590 -0.68 8.64 -23.92
C LEU A 590 -0.24 7.50 -24.83
N ASP A 591 -0.19 7.77 -26.14
CA ASP A 591 0.35 6.84 -27.11
C ASP A 591 1.88 6.88 -27.09
N VAL A 592 2.48 6.05 -26.25
CA VAL A 592 3.94 5.96 -26.15
C VAL A 592 4.43 4.94 -27.19
N ALA A 593 4.79 5.43 -28.38
CA ALA A 593 5.68 4.69 -29.29
C ALA A 593 7.07 4.57 -28.66
N GLU A 594 7.70 3.40 -28.79
CA GLU A 594 8.88 2.93 -28.04
C GLU A 594 10.17 3.75 -28.26
N GLU A 595 10.26 4.49 -29.36
CA GLU A 595 11.54 5.07 -29.83
C GLU A 595 11.81 6.53 -29.41
N THR A 596 11.07 7.10 -28.44
CA THR A 596 11.26 8.51 -28.06
C THR A 596 11.18 8.70 -26.55
N SER A 597 12.05 9.57 -26.01
CA SER A 597 12.11 9.87 -24.58
C SER A 597 10.73 10.20 -24.03
N TYR A 598 10.25 9.36 -23.11
CA TYR A 598 8.93 9.46 -22.49
C TYR A 598 8.68 10.88 -21.94
N THR A 599 9.73 11.52 -21.40
CA THR A 599 9.70 12.86 -20.80
C THR A 599 9.46 13.98 -21.83
N GLU A 600 10.02 13.87 -23.04
CA GLU A 600 9.81 14.87 -24.11
C GLU A 600 8.40 14.82 -24.67
N LYS A 601 7.86 13.62 -24.91
CA LYS A 601 6.49 13.45 -25.39
C LYS A 601 5.46 13.89 -24.35
N PHE A 602 5.73 13.66 -23.07
CA PHE A 602 4.92 14.22 -21.99
C PHE A 602 4.86 15.75 -22.07
N ARG A 603 6.01 16.44 -22.20
CA ARG A 603 6.05 17.89 -22.36
C ARG A 603 5.25 18.35 -23.58
N GLN A 604 5.32 17.62 -24.70
CA GLN A 604 4.53 17.92 -25.90
C GLN A 604 3.03 17.71 -25.69
N ALA A 605 2.62 16.61 -25.06
CA ALA A 605 1.22 16.31 -24.79
C ALA A 605 0.58 17.33 -23.83
N VAL A 606 1.30 17.73 -22.79
CA VAL A 606 0.88 18.79 -21.86
C VAL A 606 0.73 20.12 -22.59
N LYS A 607 1.69 20.51 -23.45
CA LYS A 607 1.59 21.70 -24.29
C LYS A 607 0.37 21.65 -25.21
N ASN A 608 0.14 20.53 -25.90
CA ASN A 608 -1.02 20.37 -26.78
C ASN A 608 -2.36 20.52 -26.04
N ILE A 609 -2.48 19.99 -24.82
CA ILE A 609 -3.69 20.16 -23.99
C ILE A 609 -3.84 21.62 -23.58
N LYS A 610 -2.76 22.25 -23.11
CA LYS A 610 -2.74 23.68 -22.76
C LYS A 610 -3.21 24.55 -23.92
N ASP A 611 -2.66 24.34 -25.11
CA ASP A 611 -2.92 25.17 -26.28
C ASP A 611 -4.35 24.97 -26.84
N ARG A 612 -4.86 23.73 -26.84
CA ARG A 612 -6.21 23.42 -27.35
C ARG A 612 -7.35 23.69 -26.37
N LYS A 613 -7.10 23.54 -25.06
CA LYS A 613 -8.15 23.59 -24.02
C LYS A 613 -8.01 24.76 -23.04
N LYS A 614 -6.97 25.59 -23.16
CA LYS A 614 -6.66 26.73 -22.27
C LYS A 614 -6.55 26.33 -20.79
N ILE A 615 -6.12 25.11 -20.51
CA ILE A 615 -5.93 24.59 -19.14
C ILE A 615 -4.50 24.88 -18.69
N GLY A 616 -4.33 25.34 -17.44
CA GLY A 616 -3.01 25.56 -16.86
C GLY A 616 -2.25 24.23 -16.68
N GLU A 617 -0.94 24.22 -16.90
CA GLU A 617 -0.10 23.01 -16.75
C GLU A 617 -0.18 22.37 -15.35
N LYS A 618 -0.44 23.18 -14.32
CA LYS A 618 -0.62 22.74 -12.93
C LYS A 618 -1.95 22.01 -12.68
N ASP A 619 -2.91 22.14 -13.59
CA ASP A 619 -4.23 21.51 -13.53
C ASP A 619 -4.28 20.20 -14.34
N ILE A 620 -3.15 19.78 -14.92
CA ILE A 620 -3.00 18.52 -15.67
C ILE A 620 -2.22 17.52 -14.81
N TYR A 621 -2.83 16.37 -14.57
CA TYR A 621 -2.30 15.33 -13.70
C TYR A 621 -1.82 14.14 -14.52
N ARG A 622 -0.62 13.66 -14.18
CA ARG A 622 -0.05 12.44 -14.76
C ARG A 622 -0.31 11.27 -13.81
N VAL A 623 -1.02 10.26 -14.30
CA VAL A 623 -1.24 9.01 -13.57
C VAL A 623 -0.92 7.85 -14.50
N GLY A 624 0.18 7.13 -14.22
CA GLY A 624 0.63 6.01 -15.06
C GLY A 624 0.81 6.40 -16.54
N ALA A 625 -0.01 5.81 -17.41
CA ALA A 625 -0.04 6.09 -18.85
C ALA A 625 -1.03 7.21 -19.27
N PHE A 626 -1.68 7.86 -18.31
CA PHE A 626 -2.76 8.81 -18.56
C PHE A 626 -2.39 10.25 -18.19
N LEU A 627 -2.95 11.19 -18.95
CA LEU A 627 -3.09 12.60 -18.57
C LEU A 627 -4.54 12.87 -18.24
N SER A 628 -4.79 13.46 -17.09
CA SER A 628 -6.14 13.74 -16.64
C SER A 628 -6.31 15.15 -16.07
N TYR A 629 -7.49 15.71 -16.23
CA TYR A 629 -7.84 17.03 -15.71
C TYR A 629 -9.34 17.10 -15.39
N ILE A 630 -9.71 18.03 -14.49
CA ILE A 630 -11.10 18.29 -14.10
C ILE A 630 -11.73 19.24 -15.12
N ILE A 631 -12.95 18.93 -15.55
CA ILE A 631 -13.76 19.86 -16.34
C ILE A 631 -14.29 20.92 -15.38
N LYS A 632 -13.87 22.17 -15.56
CA LYS A 632 -14.44 23.32 -14.84
C LYS A 632 -15.63 23.81 -15.67
N ASP A 633 -16.79 23.90 -15.02
CA ASP A 633 -18.00 24.51 -15.60
C ASP A 633 -17.76 25.99 -15.97
#